data_AF-A5IZ14-F1
#
_entry.id   AF-A5IZ14-F1
#
_cell.length_a   1.000
_cell.length_b   1.000
_cell.length_c   1.000
_cell.angle_alpha   90.00
_cell.angle_beta   90.00
_cell.angle_gamma   90.00
#
_symmetry.space_group_name_H-M   'P 1'
#
loop_
_entity.id
_entity.type
_entity.pdbx_description
1 polymer ?
#
loop_
_entity_poly.entity_id
_entity_poly.type
_entity_poly.pdbx_seq_one_letter_code
_entity_poly.pdbx_strand_id
1 'polypeptide(L)'
;MGNKITKEKLGSKIWAAANHLRDKLEAYEYKDYVLGLILYKFLCEKQSNYLIKNWVTKEQLKYLDSKYLDNISNFSAFYTGNNLESDYEIFKDAKKECIDENGYFIDYSDLFIAWLENKSSFNIQDFQQAFNNFNNSINDAHKSLFKDLFVKFERDLSKLGSDTNEQTKVISSLLDIINDIPSTNQDYDVLGYIYEYLIARFASSAGKKAGEFYTPHEVSELMSKIVAHHLKDRKVIKVYDPTSGSGSLLLTIGQEFKKYNSGNSPVSYYAQELKAEVFNLTRMNLIMKNISPTEIHARNGDTLEQDWPMFENNDYSSYQHLSVDAVVSNPPYSQKWNAEKHTLDPRYIEYGIAPKTKADYAFLLHDLYHVQPDGIITIVLPHGVLFRGNSEGQIRKTLIQKQQIDTIIGLPANMFYGTGIPTIIMILKKHRSEKDILFVDASKLYVKEGKNNKFSKSHIKKIADVVNNRIEIENFSRRVLLDEIVANDYNLNISRYIDNFKKQEQHDLYSLMHGGISKEELAKLDNFFDLFTGLKGKLFKINANNYYELKVAKEDINSTIKGEWNVSEYINSFDKKSTKFLKFFKNFVTSVEQIEHINLVELESALTDYIFENMDSIPLVDAYDIYQIFVNNFDLIKDDIELISKYYQESEDKSNVLSEILNGEIEKLETKSKKSATKGYKSNIFDNELIQEKFFSDKYWLMRDKSDESESLKNELEELEKSISEEEKTDEIYDFEANKFKHENIEKAYKSMLKDIDSLDQESIEFKLTSICLLRSKISKVDKDKKELSNFLDEESYNKYISLSSDEFYELLIEKWLTPVIEQINQIGINFVEDFISKIESLAEKYSDTLEDINDQIVASERELVELLKDLKGEESDMKAIDELIKILGGK
;
A
#
# COMPACT_ATOMS: atom_id res chain seq x y z
N MET A 1 23.89 20.21 -7.74
CA MET A 1 23.20 18.99 -8.19
C MET A 1 22.45 18.46 -6.99
N GLY A 2 21.13 18.60 -6.96
CA GLY A 2 20.31 18.08 -5.87
C GLY A 2 20.13 16.57 -6.01
N ASN A 3 20.04 15.85 -4.88
CA ASN A 3 19.71 14.42 -4.87
C ASN A 3 18.42 14.19 -5.68
N LYS A 4 18.49 13.34 -6.71
CA LYS A 4 17.35 12.90 -7.51
C LYS A 4 16.56 11.87 -6.66
N ILE A 5 15.55 12.34 -5.92
CA ILE A 5 14.73 11.54 -4.98
C ILE A 5 13.46 11.02 -5.67
N THR A 6 12.97 9.83 -5.28
CA THR A 6 11.73 9.22 -5.80
C THR A 6 10.46 9.94 -5.31
N LYS A 7 9.34 9.79 -6.05
CA LYS A 7 8.07 10.48 -5.76
C LYS A 7 7.51 10.17 -4.37
N GLU A 8 7.64 8.92 -3.91
CA GLU A 8 7.17 8.47 -2.60
C GLU A 8 7.98 9.03 -1.43
N LYS A 9 9.32 8.98 -1.55
CA LYS A 9 10.23 9.56 -0.55
C LYS A 9 9.97 11.06 -0.41
N LEU A 10 9.76 11.75 -1.53
CA LEU A 10 9.41 13.16 -1.56
C LEU A 10 8.04 13.43 -0.90
N GLY A 11 7.00 12.67 -1.25
CA GLY A 11 5.67 12.77 -0.62
C GLY A 11 5.71 12.55 0.90
N SER A 12 6.51 11.58 1.35
CA SER A 12 6.72 11.30 2.78
C SER A 12 7.49 12.41 3.49
N LYS A 13 8.52 12.98 2.85
CA LYS A 13 9.26 14.14 3.37
C LYS A 13 8.33 15.35 3.55
N ILE A 14 7.49 15.65 2.57
CA ILE A 14 6.53 16.76 2.62
C ILE A 14 5.49 16.51 3.72
N TRP A 15 4.96 15.29 3.82
CA TRP A 15 4.03 14.93 4.90
C TRP A 15 4.66 15.09 6.28
N ALA A 16 5.91 14.66 6.47
CA ALA A 16 6.62 14.83 7.73
C ALA A 16 6.83 16.32 8.05
N ALA A 17 7.29 17.11 7.09
CA ALA A 17 7.49 18.54 7.25
C ALA A 17 6.17 19.29 7.56
N ALA A 18 5.08 18.90 6.87
CA ALA A 18 3.73 19.41 7.12
C ALA A 18 3.23 19.07 8.54
N ASN A 19 3.51 17.88 9.05
CA ASN A 19 3.14 17.50 10.41
C ASN A 19 3.89 18.32 11.48
N HIS A 20 5.15 18.68 11.24
CA HIS A 20 5.91 19.51 12.17
C HIS A 20 5.35 20.93 12.30
N LEU A 21 4.81 21.51 11.22
CA LEU A 21 4.21 22.84 11.22
C LEU A 21 2.78 22.89 11.77
N ARG A 22 2.17 21.72 12.01
CA ARG A 22 0.76 21.64 12.38
C ARG A 22 0.47 22.16 13.79
N ASP A 23 1.45 22.17 14.71
CA ASP A 23 1.47 22.57 16.14
C ASP A 23 0.12 22.75 16.92
N LYS A 24 -0.85 23.51 16.40
CA LYS A 24 -2.19 23.76 17.00
C LYS A 24 -3.42 23.42 16.14
N LEU A 25 -3.25 23.03 14.87
CA LEU A 25 -4.35 22.74 13.95
C LEU A 25 -4.65 21.25 13.89
N GLU A 26 -5.90 20.88 13.59
CA GLU A 26 -6.23 19.49 13.30
C GLU A 26 -5.81 19.10 11.87
N ALA A 27 -5.54 17.81 11.63
CA ALA A 27 -5.01 17.32 10.36
C ALA A 27 -5.90 17.71 9.17
N TYR A 28 -7.22 17.63 9.41
CA TYR A 28 -8.24 17.93 8.42
C TYR A 28 -8.35 19.43 8.10
N GLU A 29 -7.94 20.31 9.02
CA GLU A 29 -7.91 21.76 8.79
C GLU A 29 -6.64 22.15 8.06
N TYR A 30 -5.50 21.59 8.48
CA TYR A 30 -4.21 21.88 7.86
C TYR A 30 -4.13 21.45 6.39
N LYS A 31 -4.89 20.40 6.02
CA LYS A 31 -5.04 19.92 4.63
C LYS A 31 -5.29 21.05 3.64
N ASP A 32 -6.24 21.93 3.94
CA ASP A 32 -6.72 22.90 2.97
C ASP A 32 -5.63 23.93 2.63
N TYR A 33 -4.72 24.20 3.57
CA TYR A 33 -3.57 25.09 3.36
C TYR A 33 -2.48 24.46 2.51
N VAL A 34 -2.09 23.22 2.82
CA VAL A 34 -1.06 22.50 2.08
C VAL A 34 -1.51 22.23 0.65
N LEU A 35 -2.72 21.68 0.47
CA LEU A 35 -3.27 21.39 -0.84
C LEU A 35 -3.52 22.68 -1.65
N GLY A 36 -4.05 23.74 -1.03
CA GLY A 36 -4.23 25.03 -1.69
C GLY A 36 -2.94 25.62 -2.24
N LEU A 37 -1.86 25.62 -1.44
CA LEU A 37 -0.57 26.15 -1.86
C LEU A 37 0.13 25.29 -2.93
N ILE A 38 0.04 23.97 -2.85
CA ILE A 38 0.58 23.08 -3.88
C ILE A 38 -0.11 23.32 -5.22
N LEU A 39 -1.45 23.47 -5.21
CA LEU A 39 -2.18 23.84 -6.41
C LEU A 39 -1.77 25.22 -6.92
N TYR A 40 -1.64 26.20 -6.04
CA TYR A 40 -1.24 27.54 -6.45
C TYR A 40 0.14 27.55 -7.11
N LYS A 41 1.13 26.83 -6.53
CA LYS A 41 2.44 26.61 -7.15
C LYS A 41 2.30 25.97 -8.53
N PHE A 42 1.50 24.91 -8.66
CA PHE A 42 1.23 24.26 -9.94
C PHE A 42 0.65 25.23 -10.98
N LEU A 43 -0.33 26.07 -10.60
CA LEU A 43 -0.92 27.05 -11.51
C LEU A 43 0.08 28.14 -11.94
N CYS A 44 0.90 28.63 -11.00
CA CYS A 44 1.98 29.58 -11.28
C CYS A 44 3.00 29.00 -12.26
N GLU A 45 3.42 27.75 -12.04
CA GLU A 45 4.42 27.06 -12.86
C GLU A 45 3.86 26.74 -14.25
N LYS A 46 2.62 26.25 -14.33
CA LYS A 46 1.90 26.01 -15.60
C LYS A 46 1.86 27.24 -16.47
N GLN A 47 1.44 28.36 -15.89
CA GLN A 47 1.42 29.64 -16.60
C GLN A 47 2.83 30.09 -17.00
N SER A 48 3.78 30.08 -16.06
CA SER A 48 5.14 30.56 -16.31
C SER A 48 5.82 29.77 -17.43
N ASN A 49 5.66 28.45 -17.43
CA ASN A 49 6.20 27.56 -18.45
C ASN A 49 5.53 27.80 -19.81
N TYR A 50 4.21 28.01 -19.85
CA TYR A 50 3.51 28.38 -21.08
C TYR A 50 4.01 29.71 -21.66
N LEU A 51 4.14 30.74 -20.83
CA LEU A 51 4.62 32.06 -21.24
C LEU A 51 6.08 32.02 -21.70
N ILE A 52 6.95 31.32 -20.96
CA ILE A 52 8.37 31.17 -21.34
C ILE A 52 8.51 30.43 -22.68
N LYS A 53 7.68 29.41 -22.90
CA LYS A 53 7.75 28.58 -24.10
C LYS A 53 7.32 29.35 -25.36
N ASN A 54 6.29 30.18 -25.26
CA ASN A 54 5.62 30.74 -26.42
C ASN A 54 5.88 32.24 -26.64
N TRP A 55 6.17 33.00 -25.57
CA TRP A 55 6.05 34.46 -25.61
C TRP A 55 7.28 35.23 -25.12
N VAL A 56 7.88 34.83 -24.00
CA VAL A 56 8.88 35.65 -23.28
C VAL A 56 10.05 34.81 -22.77
N THR A 57 11.15 35.45 -22.40
CA THR A 57 12.22 34.77 -21.63
C THR A 57 11.88 34.74 -20.13
N LYS A 58 12.57 33.87 -19.38
CA LYS A 58 12.42 33.80 -17.91
C LYS A 58 12.67 35.15 -17.23
N GLU A 59 13.66 35.92 -17.67
CA GLU A 59 13.97 37.24 -17.12
C GLU A 59 12.92 38.30 -17.45
N GLN A 60 12.16 38.09 -18.52
CA GLN A 60 11.10 38.98 -18.97
C GLN A 60 9.77 38.75 -18.26
N LEU A 61 9.60 37.64 -17.51
CA LEU A 61 8.38 37.38 -16.72
C LEU A 61 8.05 38.53 -15.75
N LYS A 62 9.06 39.24 -15.22
CA LYS A 62 8.86 40.39 -14.32
C LYS A 62 8.07 41.55 -14.93
N TYR A 63 7.98 41.61 -16.26
CA TYR A 63 7.21 42.63 -16.99
C TYR A 63 5.73 42.24 -17.17
N LEU A 64 5.36 41.00 -16.87
CA LEU A 64 4.00 40.47 -16.95
C LEU A 64 3.26 40.68 -15.61
N ASP A 65 3.02 41.95 -15.29
CA ASP A 65 2.27 42.38 -14.10
C ASP A 65 1.27 43.47 -14.50
N SER A 66 0.00 43.23 -14.17
CA SER A 66 -1.13 44.09 -14.55
C SER A 66 -0.97 45.53 -14.12
N LYS A 67 -0.26 45.80 -13.01
CA LYS A 67 -0.01 47.17 -12.54
C LYS A 67 0.88 47.98 -13.48
N TYR A 68 1.62 47.33 -14.36
CA TYR A 68 2.47 47.96 -15.38
C TYR A 68 1.87 47.87 -16.78
N LEU A 69 1.08 46.83 -17.07
CA LEU A 69 0.52 46.58 -18.40
C LEU A 69 -0.77 47.34 -18.70
N ASP A 70 -1.36 48.00 -17.70
CA ASP A 70 -2.62 48.76 -17.83
C ASP A 70 -2.51 49.93 -18.84
N ASN A 71 -1.36 50.57 -18.91
CA ASN A 71 -1.05 51.58 -19.93
C ASN A 71 0.45 51.67 -20.22
N ILE A 72 0.80 52.15 -21.42
CA ILE A 72 2.19 52.23 -21.87
C ILE A 72 3.05 53.16 -21.00
N SER A 73 2.46 54.17 -20.34
CA SER A 73 3.20 55.08 -19.46
C SER A 73 3.71 54.36 -18.20
N ASN A 74 2.87 53.55 -17.57
CA ASN A 74 3.26 52.73 -16.42
C ASN A 74 4.30 51.67 -16.81
N PHE A 75 4.10 51.03 -17.97
CA PHE A 75 5.08 50.09 -18.53
C PHE A 75 6.44 50.75 -18.73
N SER A 76 6.48 51.96 -19.31
CA SER A 76 7.71 52.70 -19.58
C SER A 76 8.51 53.07 -18.34
N ALA A 77 7.86 53.24 -17.19
CA ALA A 77 8.51 53.60 -15.93
C ALA A 77 9.32 52.42 -15.33
N PHE A 78 8.98 51.18 -15.71
CA PHE A 78 9.58 49.96 -15.18
C PHE A 78 10.36 49.16 -16.24
N TYR A 79 10.05 49.35 -17.53
CA TYR A 79 10.68 48.66 -18.64
C TYR A 79 12.11 49.15 -18.90
N THR A 80 13.04 48.21 -19.09
CA THR A 80 14.47 48.51 -19.28
C THR A 80 15.01 48.02 -20.63
N GLY A 81 14.13 47.59 -21.55
CA GLY A 81 14.54 47.15 -22.88
C GLY A 81 14.49 48.26 -23.93
N ASN A 82 14.92 47.93 -25.14
CA ASN A 82 15.22 48.93 -26.18
C ASN A 82 14.01 49.30 -27.06
N ASN A 83 12.95 48.48 -27.12
CA ASN A 83 11.83 48.63 -28.08
C ASN A 83 10.47 48.77 -27.37
N LEU A 84 10.33 49.78 -26.51
CA LEU A 84 9.18 49.99 -25.61
C LEU A 84 7.79 49.69 -26.22
N GLU A 85 7.43 50.34 -27.34
CA GLU A 85 6.10 50.19 -27.95
C GLU A 85 5.85 48.77 -28.47
N SER A 86 6.84 48.17 -29.13
CA SER A 86 6.74 46.80 -29.66
C SER A 86 6.66 45.78 -28.53
N ASP A 87 7.49 45.93 -27.51
CA ASP A 87 7.55 45.00 -26.39
C ASP A 87 6.27 45.08 -25.54
N TYR A 88 5.73 46.29 -25.33
CA TYR A 88 4.45 46.50 -24.63
C TYR A 88 3.29 45.71 -25.27
N GLU A 89 3.17 45.75 -26.60
CA GLU A 89 2.14 44.96 -27.30
C GLU A 89 2.40 43.46 -27.20
N ILE A 90 3.65 43.00 -27.30
CA ILE A 90 4.01 41.57 -27.10
C ILE A 90 3.59 41.09 -25.71
N PHE A 91 3.86 41.84 -24.64
CA PHE A 91 3.48 41.44 -23.29
C PHE A 91 1.97 41.47 -23.06
N LYS A 92 1.24 42.38 -23.71
CA LYS A 92 -0.23 42.39 -23.69
C LYS A 92 -0.82 41.19 -24.41
N ASP A 93 -0.31 40.86 -25.58
CA ASP A 93 -0.76 39.72 -26.36
C ASP A 93 -0.43 38.40 -25.62
N ALA A 94 0.76 38.31 -25.03
CA ALA A 94 1.15 37.19 -24.17
C ALA A 94 0.20 36.98 -23.00
N LYS A 95 -0.18 38.06 -22.30
CA LYS A 95 -1.16 38.00 -21.21
C LYS A 95 -2.51 37.52 -21.71
N LYS A 96 -2.98 38.05 -22.85
CA LYS A 96 -4.28 37.70 -23.42
C LYS A 96 -4.33 36.23 -23.85
N GLU A 97 -3.34 35.77 -24.62
CA GLU A 97 -3.30 34.37 -25.08
C GLU A 97 -3.15 33.40 -23.90
N CYS A 98 -2.41 33.78 -22.86
CA CYS A 98 -2.34 32.99 -21.63
C CYS A 98 -3.71 32.82 -20.95
N ILE A 99 -4.53 33.88 -20.90
CA ILE A 99 -5.91 33.80 -20.36
C ILE A 99 -6.80 32.92 -21.25
N ASP A 100 -6.64 33.03 -22.57
CA ASP A 100 -7.42 32.23 -23.51
C ASP A 100 -7.08 30.73 -23.40
N GLU A 101 -5.80 30.37 -23.25
CA GLU A 101 -5.39 28.95 -23.21
C GLU A 101 -5.39 28.32 -21.81
N ASN A 102 -4.99 29.05 -20.77
CA ASN A 102 -4.98 28.52 -19.39
C ASN A 102 -6.31 28.78 -18.65
N GLY A 103 -7.09 29.76 -19.11
CA GLY A 103 -8.33 30.21 -18.46
C GLY A 103 -8.13 31.20 -17.30
N TYR A 104 -6.90 31.58 -16.99
CA TYR A 104 -6.55 32.53 -15.92
C TYR A 104 -5.21 33.22 -16.19
N PHE A 105 -4.90 34.27 -15.41
CA PHE A 105 -3.59 34.90 -15.38
C PHE A 105 -3.19 35.32 -13.96
N ILE A 106 -1.96 35.00 -13.56
CA ILE A 106 -1.35 35.37 -12.28
C ILE A 106 -0.28 36.43 -12.55
N ASP A 107 -0.40 37.60 -11.93
CA ASP A 107 0.59 38.68 -12.08
C ASP A 107 1.95 38.25 -11.54
N TYR A 108 3.05 38.78 -12.08
CA TYR A 108 4.40 38.42 -11.62
C TYR A 108 4.56 38.56 -10.10
N SER A 109 4.08 39.66 -9.52
CA SER A 109 4.16 39.87 -8.06
C SER A 109 3.36 38.88 -7.22
N ASP A 110 2.40 38.19 -7.83
CA ASP A 110 1.58 37.15 -7.22
C ASP A 110 2.13 35.73 -7.49
N LEU A 111 3.16 35.57 -8.33
CA LEU A 111 3.75 34.26 -8.59
C LEU A 111 4.42 33.68 -7.34
N PHE A 112 4.32 32.36 -7.18
CA PHE A 112 4.98 31.62 -6.10
C PHE A 112 6.48 31.93 -6.00
N ILE A 113 7.18 32.03 -7.14
CA ILE A 113 8.60 32.36 -7.19
C ILE A 113 8.89 33.80 -6.72
N ALA A 114 8.00 34.75 -7.03
CA ALA A 114 8.18 36.14 -6.64
C ALA A 114 8.01 36.32 -5.13
N TRP A 115 7.12 35.55 -4.49
CA TRP A 115 7.01 35.51 -3.03
C TRP A 115 8.27 34.97 -2.37
N LEU A 116 8.90 33.95 -2.97
CA LEU A 116 10.17 33.40 -2.47
C LEU A 116 11.33 34.38 -2.63
N GLU A 117 11.43 35.07 -3.77
CA GLU A 117 12.46 36.07 -4.04
C GLU A 117 12.32 37.30 -3.13
N ASN A 118 11.08 37.70 -2.81
CA ASN A 118 10.76 38.90 -2.04
C ASN A 118 10.24 38.59 -0.63
N LYS A 119 10.73 37.52 0.00
CA LYS A 119 10.29 37.08 1.33
C LYS A 119 10.32 38.14 2.43
N SER A 120 11.26 39.08 2.36
CA SER A 120 11.38 40.15 3.36
C SER A 120 10.23 41.16 3.32
N SER A 121 9.57 41.30 2.17
CA SER A 121 8.41 42.18 1.98
C SER A 121 7.07 41.43 1.90
N PHE A 122 7.11 40.13 1.63
CA PHE A 122 5.91 39.28 1.56
C PHE A 122 5.16 39.25 2.89
N ASN A 123 3.85 39.48 2.82
CA ASN A 123 2.97 39.44 3.97
C ASN A 123 1.61 38.82 3.64
N ILE A 124 0.80 38.56 4.67
CA ILE A 124 -0.50 37.92 4.52
C ILE A 124 -1.51 38.71 3.66
N GLN A 125 -1.35 40.03 3.51
CA GLN A 125 -2.22 40.84 2.65
C GLN A 125 -1.89 40.64 1.18
N ASP A 126 -0.60 40.54 0.82
CA ASP A 126 -0.17 40.19 -0.55
C ASP A 126 -0.78 38.85 -0.95
N PHE A 127 -0.79 37.91 -0.01
CA PHE A 127 -1.37 36.59 -0.18
C PHE A 127 -2.88 36.62 -0.46
N GLN A 128 -3.65 37.41 0.30
CA GLN A 128 -5.09 37.60 0.07
C GLN A 128 -5.36 38.33 -1.25
N GLN A 129 -4.54 39.32 -1.58
CA GLN A 129 -4.69 40.11 -2.80
C GLN A 129 -4.47 39.25 -4.04
N ALA A 130 -3.50 38.33 -4.01
CA ALA A 130 -3.21 37.43 -5.12
C ALA A 130 -4.40 36.56 -5.54
N PHE A 131 -5.18 36.03 -4.58
CA PHE A 131 -6.37 35.24 -4.92
C PHE A 131 -7.51 36.10 -5.44
N ASN A 132 -7.65 37.32 -4.95
CA ASN A 132 -8.60 38.28 -5.53
C ASN A 132 -8.21 38.63 -6.98
N ASN A 133 -6.93 38.87 -7.24
CA ASN A 133 -6.39 39.12 -8.58
C ASN A 133 -6.61 37.91 -9.50
N PHE A 134 -6.30 36.69 -9.01
CA PHE A 134 -6.58 35.45 -9.72
C PHE A 134 -8.07 35.31 -10.07
N ASN A 135 -8.98 35.49 -9.11
CA ASN A 135 -10.42 35.39 -9.38
C ASN A 135 -10.91 36.41 -10.42
N ASN A 136 -10.31 37.60 -10.45
CA ASN A 136 -10.62 38.65 -11.43
C ASN A 136 -10.03 38.39 -12.83
N SER A 137 -8.98 37.57 -12.94
CA SER A 137 -8.32 37.26 -14.22
C SER A 137 -8.92 36.05 -14.94
N ILE A 138 -9.81 35.30 -14.29
CA ILE A 138 -10.42 34.10 -14.86
C ILE A 138 -11.26 34.44 -16.09
N ASN A 139 -11.01 33.71 -17.18
CA ASN A 139 -11.80 33.75 -18.40
C ASN A 139 -13.25 33.29 -18.13
N ASP A 140 -14.24 33.99 -18.70
CA ASP A 140 -15.65 33.65 -18.59
C ASP A 140 -15.96 32.17 -18.94
N ALA A 141 -15.29 31.62 -19.96
CA ALA A 141 -15.47 30.24 -20.39
C ALA A 141 -15.04 29.20 -19.33
N HIS A 142 -14.13 29.58 -18.42
CA HIS A 142 -13.55 28.70 -17.41
C HIS A 142 -13.94 29.08 -15.97
N LYS A 143 -14.89 30.01 -15.79
CA LYS A 143 -15.36 30.44 -14.47
C LYS A 143 -15.88 29.29 -13.60
N SER A 144 -16.61 28.33 -14.15
CA SER A 144 -17.11 27.17 -13.40
C SER A 144 -15.99 26.32 -12.78
N LEU A 145 -14.83 26.29 -13.43
CA LEU A 145 -13.68 25.50 -13.00
C LEU A 145 -12.83 26.24 -11.96
N PHE A 146 -12.43 27.49 -12.25
CA PHE A 146 -11.43 28.19 -11.43
C PHE A 146 -11.99 29.12 -10.35
N LYS A 147 -13.24 29.59 -10.52
CA LYS A 147 -13.79 30.57 -9.59
C LYS A 147 -13.96 29.95 -8.20
N ASP A 148 -13.59 30.74 -7.18
CA ASP A 148 -13.76 30.41 -5.77
C ASP A 148 -12.96 29.17 -5.31
N LEU A 149 -11.92 28.76 -6.06
CA LEU A 149 -11.06 27.63 -5.68
C LEU A 149 -10.44 27.84 -4.30
N PHE A 150 -9.88 29.03 -4.05
CA PHE A 150 -9.10 29.34 -2.84
C PHE A 150 -9.91 29.99 -1.70
N VAL A 151 -11.23 30.15 -1.84
CA VAL A 151 -12.06 30.90 -0.87
C VAL A 151 -12.00 30.33 0.54
N LYS A 152 -11.99 29.01 0.71
CA LYS A 152 -11.89 28.39 2.05
C LYS A 152 -10.55 28.72 2.70
N PHE A 153 -9.50 28.66 1.90
CA PHE A 153 -8.14 28.94 2.33
C PHE A 153 -7.97 30.41 2.73
N GLU A 154 -8.56 31.35 1.99
CA GLU A 154 -8.61 32.79 2.33
C GLU A 154 -9.37 33.07 3.64
N ARG A 155 -10.55 32.45 3.80
CA ARG A 155 -11.42 32.69 4.97
C ARG A 155 -10.79 32.22 6.27
N ASP A 156 -10.07 31.10 6.21
CA ASP A 156 -9.55 30.43 7.40
C ASP A 156 -8.11 30.87 7.73
N LEU A 157 -7.54 31.89 7.08
CA LEU A 157 -6.20 32.42 7.39
C LEU A 157 -6.03 32.84 8.85
N SER A 158 -7.11 33.31 9.48
CA SER A 158 -7.13 33.68 10.91
C SER A 158 -6.80 32.52 11.85
N LYS A 159 -6.93 31.26 11.42
CA LYS A 159 -6.58 30.09 12.23
C LYS A 159 -5.07 29.78 12.26
N LEU A 160 -4.28 30.38 11.35
CA LEU A 160 -2.84 30.14 11.26
C LEU A 160 -2.01 30.90 12.31
N GLY A 161 -2.61 31.87 12.99
CA GLY A 161 -1.91 32.70 13.96
C GLY A 161 -2.81 33.77 14.55
N SER A 162 -2.47 34.22 15.75
CA SER A 162 -3.25 35.21 16.50
C SER A 162 -3.16 36.63 15.92
N ASP A 163 -2.12 36.89 15.12
CA ASP A 163 -1.91 38.14 14.40
C ASP A 163 -1.33 37.91 12.99
N THR A 164 -1.22 38.99 12.20
CA THR A 164 -0.73 38.96 10.82
C THR A 164 0.73 38.51 10.71
N ASN A 165 1.56 38.75 11.72
CA ASN A 165 2.97 38.35 11.71
C ASN A 165 3.11 36.84 11.93
N GLU A 166 2.34 36.27 12.86
CA GLU A 166 2.28 34.82 13.06
C GLU A 166 1.75 34.11 11.81
N GLN A 167 0.66 34.61 11.22
CA GLN A 167 0.09 34.07 9.98
C GLN A 167 1.11 34.11 8.83
N THR A 168 1.81 35.24 8.66
CA THR A 168 2.86 35.40 7.63
C THR A 168 4.02 34.43 7.83
N LYS A 169 4.44 34.18 9.08
CA LYS A 169 5.50 33.21 9.40
C LYS A 169 5.08 31.80 8.99
N VAL A 170 3.87 31.37 9.34
CA VAL A 170 3.39 30.01 9.01
C VAL A 170 3.28 29.81 7.50
N ILE A 171 2.71 30.78 6.76
CA ILE A 171 2.67 30.73 5.29
C ILE A 171 4.08 30.72 4.70
N SER A 172 4.98 31.58 5.18
CA SER A 172 6.38 31.61 4.71
C SER A 172 7.09 30.26 4.90
N SER A 173 6.89 29.60 6.05
CA SER A 173 7.44 28.26 6.29
C SER A 173 6.81 27.19 5.39
N LEU A 174 5.52 27.30 5.08
CA LEU A 174 4.84 26.44 4.11
C LEU A 174 5.40 26.62 2.70
N LEU A 175 5.66 27.88 2.28
CA LEU A 175 6.29 28.17 0.99
C LEU A 175 7.65 27.48 0.87
N ASP A 176 8.46 27.49 1.94
CA ASP A 176 9.75 26.80 1.98
C ASP A 176 9.63 25.28 1.76
N ILE A 177 8.71 24.64 2.49
CA ILE A 177 8.50 23.18 2.36
C ILE A 177 8.00 22.82 0.97
N ILE A 178 7.12 23.64 0.40
CA ILE A 178 6.52 23.38 -0.92
C ILE A 178 7.52 23.71 -2.03
N ASN A 179 8.47 24.61 -1.81
CA ASN A 179 9.55 24.91 -2.76
C ASN A 179 10.54 23.75 -2.93
N ASP A 180 10.69 22.88 -1.93
CA ASP A 180 11.49 21.65 -2.04
C ASP A 180 10.91 20.64 -3.06
N ILE A 181 9.69 20.87 -3.56
CA ILE A 181 9.07 20.03 -4.59
C ILE A 181 9.60 20.43 -5.98
N PRO A 182 10.27 19.52 -6.73
CA PRO A 182 10.79 19.78 -8.07
C PRO A 182 9.71 20.29 -9.03
N SER A 183 10.10 21.14 -9.98
CA SER A 183 9.18 21.95 -10.80
C SER A 183 9.51 22.00 -12.31
N THR A 184 10.23 21.03 -12.86
CA THR A 184 10.55 21.00 -14.30
C THR A 184 9.41 20.42 -15.14
N ASN A 185 9.44 20.58 -16.47
CA ASN A 185 8.32 20.25 -17.37
C ASN A 185 7.86 18.77 -17.37
N GLN A 186 8.70 17.82 -16.93
CA GLN A 186 8.32 16.41 -16.71
C GLN A 186 7.73 16.16 -15.30
N ASP A 187 7.74 17.17 -14.41
CA ASP A 187 7.43 17.07 -12.98
C ASP A 187 5.98 17.43 -12.60
N TYR A 188 5.09 17.80 -13.55
CA TYR A 188 3.65 17.93 -13.24
C TYR A 188 3.07 16.63 -12.69
N ASP A 189 3.56 15.50 -13.21
CA ASP A 189 3.21 14.17 -12.70
C ASP A 189 3.69 13.96 -11.25
N VAL A 190 4.82 14.57 -10.86
CA VAL A 190 5.34 14.52 -9.47
C VAL A 190 4.44 15.32 -8.54
N LEU A 191 4.11 16.57 -8.90
CA LEU A 191 3.19 17.41 -8.11
C LEU A 191 1.81 16.77 -7.98
N GLY A 192 1.25 16.28 -9.08
CA GLY A 192 -0.03 15.57 -9.08
C GLY A 192 0.01 14.27 -8.28
N TYR A 193 1.13 13.54 -8.25
CA TYR A 193 1.31 12.36 -7.41
C TYR A 193 1.31 12.72 -5.92
N ILE A 194 2.13 13.71 -5.54
CA ILE A 194 2.22 14.19 -4.15
C ILE A 194 0.85 14.67 -3.65
N TYR A 195 0.10 15.36 -4.51
CA TYR A 195 -1.24 15.83 -4.19
C TYR A 195 -2.19 14.67 -3.82
N GLU A 196 -2.22 13.61 -4.63
CA GLU A 196 -3.04 12.42 -4.37
C GLU A 196 -2.58 11.68 -3.10
N TYR A 197 -1.26 11.55 -2.92
CA TYR A 197 -0.66 10.96 -1.72
C TYR A 197 -1.11 11.71 -0.45
N LEU A 198 -1.08 13.04 -0.48
CA LEU A 198 -1.53 13.87 0.63
C LEU A 198 -3.04 13.72 0.88
N ILE A 199 -3.89 13.72 -0.17
CA ILE A 199 -5.33 13.46 -0.02
C ILE A 199 -5.57 12.13 0.69
N ALA A 200 -4.89 11.05 0.29
CA ALA A 200 -5.03 9.74 0.90
C ALA A 200 -4.59 9.74 2.38
N ARG A 201 -3.48 10.41 2.72
CA ARG A 201 -3.01 10.56 4.11
C ARG A 201 -3.99 11.37 4.97
N PHE A 202 -4.55 12.44 4.43
CA PHE A 202 -5.56 13.23 5.12
C PHE A 202 -6.87 12.46 5.31
N ALA A 203 -7.28 11.64 4.34
CA ALA A 203 -8.43 10.75 4.50
C ALA A 203 -8.19 9.72 5.62
N SER A 204 -7.06 9.03 5.61
CA SER A 204 -6.72 8.03 6.65
C SER A 204 -6.72 8.62 8.07
N SER A 205 -6.31 9.88 8.24
CA SER A 205 -6.29 10.57 9.54
C SER A 205 -7.63 11.21 9.96
N ALA A 206 -8.59 11.39 9.05
CA ALA A 206 -9.85 12.11 9.31
C ALA A 206 -10.99 11.25 9.93
N GLY A 207 -10.79 9.94 10.08
CA GLY A 207 -11.77 9.05 10.72
C GLY A 207 -13.13 9.04 10.02
N LYS A 208 -14.23 9.27 10.75
CA LYS A 208 -15.60 9.26 10.18
C LYS A 208 -15.84 10.29 9.08
N LYS A 209 -15.11 11.41 9.09
CA LYS A 209 -15.25 12.46 8.06
C LYS A 209 -14.63 12.03 6.71
N ALA A 210 -13.76 11.03 6.70
CA ALA A 210 -13.05 10.57 5.50
C ALA A 210 -13.96 9.84 4.50
N GLY A 211 -14.88 9.01 5.01
CA GLY A 211 -15.83 8.27 4.17
C GLY A 211 -16.82 9.16 3.42
N GLU A 212 -16.86 10.46 3.71
CA GLU A 212 -17.71 11.43 3.01
C GLU A 212 -17.05 12.03 1.75
N PHE A 213 -15.74 11.88 1.56
CA PHE A 213 -15.04 12.50 0.42
C PHE A 213 -14.00 11.61 -0.26
N TYR A 214 -13.64 10.45 0.30
CA TYR A 214 -12.58 9.61 -0.26
C TYR A 214 -12.97 8.13 -0.31
N THR A 215 -12.96 7.57 -1.50
CA THR A 215 -13.08 6.12 -1.72
C THR A 215 -11.71 5.49 -1.51
N PRO A 216 -11.58 4.40 -0.71
CA PRO A 216 -10.30 3.71 -0.54
C PRO A 216 -9.64 3.38 -1.88
N HIS A 217 -8.32 3.56 -1.94
CA HIS A 217 -7.58 3.48 -3.21
C HIS A 217 -7.73 2.10 -3.86
N GLU A 218 -7.68 1.05 -3.06
CA GLU A 218 -7.77 -0.34 -3.47
C GLU A 218 -9.14 -0.68 -4.09
N VAL A 219 -10.22 -0.05 -3.60
CA VAL A 219 -11.57 -0.17 -4.19
C VAL A 219 -11.63 0.57 -5.52
N SER A 220 -11.05 1.77 -5.56
CA SER A 220 -11.01 2.60 -6.78
C SER A 220 -10.21 1.92 -7.90
N GLU A 221 -9.10 1.25 -7.55
CA GLU A 221 -8.27 0.48 -8.47
C GLU A 221 -8.99 -0.78 -9.00
N LEU A 222 -9.76 -1.47 -8.16
CA LEU A 222 -10.60 -2.58 -8.61
C LEU A 222 -11.67 -2.12 -9.60
N MET A 223 -12.40 -1.05 -9.26
CA MET A 223 -13.42 -0.47 -10.14
C MET A 223 -12.79 0.02 -11.46
N SER A 224 -11.63 0.67 -11.42
CA SER A 224 -10.95 1.16 -12.61
C SER A 224 -10.53 0.04 -13.55
N LYS A 225 -9.99 -1.07 -13.04
CA LYS A 225 -9.61 -2.23 -13.86
C LYS A 225 -10.79 -2.84 -14.60
N ILE A 226 -11.93 -2.94 -13.94
CA ILE A 226 -13.16 -3.49 -14.53
C ILE A 226 -13.73 -2.53 -15.59
N VAL A 227 -13.83 -1.24 -15.27
CA VAL A 227 -14.34 -0.22 -16.21
C VAL A 227 -13.43 -0.07 -17.42
N ALA A 228 -12.12 0.05 -17.21
CA ALA A 228 -11.14 0.19 -18.28
C ALA A 228 -11.11 -1.03 -19.20
N HIS A 229 -11.21 -2.25 -18.64
CA HIS A 229 -11.29 -3.46 -19.45
C HIS A 229 -12.55 -3.51 -20.34
N HIS A 230 -13.71 -3.12 -19.80
CA HIS A 230 -14.95 -3.07 -20.58
C HIS A 230 -14.89 -2.03 -21.70
N LEU A 231 -14.18 -0.92 -21.49
CA LEU A 231 -14.07 0.18 -22.45
C LEU A 231 -12.81 0.14 -23.33
N LYS A 232 -11.96 -0.90 -23.22
CA LYS A 232 -10.61 -0.95 -23.84
C LYS A 232 -10.57 -0.65 -25.33
N ASP A 233 -11.63 -0.99 -26.07
CA ASP A 233 -11.71 -0.79 -27.53
C ASP A 233 -12.13 0.64 -27.93
N ARG A 234 -12.47 1.50 -26.97
CA ARG A 234 -12.84 2.90 -27.21
C ARG A 234 -11.59 3.78 -27.33
N LYS A 235 -11.65 4.80 -28.17
CA LYS A 235 -10.57 5.80 -28.34
C LYS A 235 -10.69 6.98 -27.37
N VAL A 236 -11.91 7.35 -27.03
CA VAL A 236 -12.28 8.46 -26.15
C VAL A 236 -13.38 7.94 -25.26
N ILE A 237 -13.34 8.33 -23.98
CA ILE A 237 -14.41 7.96 -23.04
C ILE A 237 -14.88 9.17 -22.24
N LYS A 238 -16.18 9.14 -21.91
CA LYS A 238 -16.83 10.03 -20.96
C LYS A 238 -17.11 9.26 -19.68
N VAL A 239 -16.65 9.78 -18.54
CA VAL A 239 -16.85 9.14 -17.24
C VAL A 239 -17.56 10.10 -16.30
N TYR A 240 -18.62 9.64 -15.63
CA TYR A 240 -19.41 10.44 -14.69
C TYR A 240 -19.34 9.86 -13.28
N ASP A 241 -19.13 10.73 -12.29
CA ASP A 241 -19.36 10.43 -10.88
C ASP A 241 -20.34 11.46 -10.27
N PRO A 242 -21.58 11.06 -9.95
CA PRO A 242 -22.60 11.94 -9.36
C PRO A 242 -22.36 12.26 -7.88
N THR A 243 -21.35 11.63 -7.26
CA THR A 243 -20.99 11.75 -5.83
C THR A 243 -19.47 11.81 -5.67
N SER A 244 -18.84 12.71 -6.42
CA SER A 244 -17.42 12.60 -6.79
C SER A 244 -16.42 12.68 -5.64
N GLY A 245 -16.79 13.23 -4.48
CA GLY A 245 -15.87 13.33 -3.35
C GLY A 245 -14.61 14.13 -3.69
N SER A 246 -13.44 13.50 -3.64
CA SER A 246 -12.15 14.09 -4.03
C SER A 246 -11.86 14.01 -5.54
N GLY A 247 -12.71 13.36 -6.34
CA GLY A 247 -12.44 13.04 -7.74
C GLY A 247 -11.41 11.93 -7.97
N SER A 248 -10.89 11.32 -6.89
CA SER A 248 -9.83 10.29 -6.98
C SER A 248 -10.27 9.04 -7.76
N LEU A 249 -11.54 8.62 -7.61
CA LEU A 249 -12.10 7.48 -8.34
C LEU A 249 -12.11 7.73 -9.86
N LEU A 250 -12.60 8.89 -10.28
CA LEU A 250 -12.59 9.34 -11.68
C LEU A 250 -11.18 9.32 -12.26
N LEU A 251 -10.22 9.92 -11.55
CA LEU A 251 -8.82 9.98 -11.99
C LEU A 251 -8.19 8.59 -12.14
N THR A 252 -8.48 7.68 -11.20
CA THR A 252 -7.97 6.30 -11.22
C THR A 252 -8.47 5.54 -12.47
N ILE A 253 -9.73 5.76 -12.87
CA ILE A 253 -10.30 5.17 -14.10
C ILE A 253 -9.61 5.71 -15.34
N GLY A 254 -9.43 7.03 -15.42
CA GLY A 254 -8.75 7.64 -16.56
C GLY A 254 -7.30 7.18 -16.71
N GLN A 255 -6.60 6.98 -15.59
CA GLN A 255 -5.23 6.44 -15.58
C GLN A 255 -5.18 4.97 -16.04
N GLU A 256 -6.09 4.12 -15.57
CA GLU A 256 -6.12 2.71 -15.97
C GLU A 256 -6.54 2.55 -17.44
N PHE A 257 -7.49 3.35 -17.92
CA PHE A 257 -7.92 3.34 -19.31
C PHE A 257 -6.80 3.70 -20.30
N LYS A 258 -5.92 4.65 -19.93
CA LYS A 258 -4.75 5.02 -20.74
C LYS A 258 -3.78 3.86 -20.95
N LYS A 259 -3.79 2.80 -20.13
CA LYS A 259 -2.95 1.60 -20.34
C LYS A 259 -3.39 0.79 -21.56
N TYR A 260 -4.67 0.83 -21.92
CA TYR A 260 -5.22 0.10 -23.08
C TYR A 260 -5.07 0.89 -24.39
N ASN A 261 -4.78 2.19 -24.32
CA ASN A 261 -4.72 3.06 -25.48
C ASN A 261 -3.39 3.82 -25.50
N SER A 262 -2.50 3.46 -26.43
CA SER A 262 -1.15 4.02 -26.60
C SER A 262 -1.11 5.47 -27.13
N GLY A 263 -2.18 6.24 -26.98
CA GLY A 263 -2.33 7.58 -27.55
C GLY A 263 -2.68 8.65 -26.50
N ASN A 264 -2.76 9.90 -26.95
CA ASN A 264 -3.23 11.04 -26.16
C ASN A 264 -4.76 10.98 -25.97
N SER A 265 -5.30 9.80 -25.66
CA SER A 265 -6.73 9.50 -25.60
C SER A 265 -7.41 10.36 -24.54
N PRO A 266 -8.23 11.35 -24.94
CA PRO A 266 -8.89 12.22 -23.98
C PRO A 266 -9.91 11.41 -23.18
N VAL A 267 -10.00 11.75 -21.90
CA VAL A 267 -11.05 11.29 -21.00
C VAL A 267 -11.78 12.56 -20.56
N SER A 268 -13.06 12.65 -20.86
CA SER A 268 -13.91 13.74 -20.37
C SER A 268 -14.48 13.34 -19.01
N TYR A 269 -14.21 14.15 -17.99
CA TYR A 269 -14.62 13.90 -16.62
C TYR A 269 -15.83 14.74 -16.26
N TYR A 270 -16.89 14.06 -15.86
CA TYR A 270 -18.11 14.64 -15.36
C TYR A 270 -18.19 14.36 -13.85
N ALA A 271 -18.31 15.40 -13.04
CA ALA A 271 -18.29 15.27 -11.59
C ALA A 271 -19.37 16.13 -10.95
N GLN A 272 -20.13 15.54 -10.02
CA GLN A 272 -21.07 16.27 -9.20
C GLN A 272 -20.83 15.98 -7.72
N GLU A 273 -20.84 17.03 -6.90
CA GLU A 273 -20.63 16.93 -5.46
C GLU A 273 -21.53 17.93 -4.73
N LEU A 274 -22.12 17.51 -3.61
CA LEU A 274 -23.06 18.31 -2.83
C LEU A 274 -22.35 19.31 -1.91
N LYS A 275 -21.24 18.90 -1.28
CA LYS A 275 -20.54 19.73 -0.30
C LYS A 275 -19.55 20.63 -1.02
N ALA A 276 -19.79 21.95 -0.97
CA ALA A 276 -18.94 22.95 -1.64
C ALA A 276 -17.43 22.80 -1.37
N GLU A 277 -17.03 22.46 -0.14
CA GLU A 277 -15.62 22.27 0.22
C GLU A 277 -15.00 21.03 -0.46
N VAL A 278 -15.77 19.95 -0.58
CA VAL A 278 -15.36 18.70 -1.22
C VAL A 278 -15.42 18.84 -2.74
N PHE A 279 -16.39 19.59 -3.26
CA PHE A 279 -16.46 20.00 -4.65
C PHE A 279 -15.21 20.78 -5.09
N ASN A 280 -14.73 21.71 -4.26
CA ASN A 280 -13.46 22.39 -4.51
C ASN A 280 -12.32 21.39 -4.59
N LEU A 281 -12.24 20.43 -3.66
CA LEU A 281 -11.22 19.37 -3.70
C LEU A 281 -11.28 18.55 -5.00
N THR A 282 -12.48 18.17 -5.48
CA THR A 282 -12.65 17.52 -6.80
C THR A 282 -12.03 18.37 -7.91
N ARG A 283 -12.38 19.66 -8.00
CA ARG A 283 -11.86 20.56 -9.05
C ARG A 283 -10.35 20.68 -8.98
N MET A 284 -9.82 20.93 -7.78
CA MET A 284 -8.38 21.04 -7.55
C MET A 284 -7.65 19.76 -7.98
N ASN A 285 -8.17 18.58 -7.62
CA ASN A 285 -7.52 17.32 -7.94
C ASN A 285 -7.50 17.04 -9.45
N LEU A 286 -8.60 17.31 -10.16
CA LEU A 286 -8.67 17.19 -11.63
C LEU A 286 -7.67 18.14 -12.32
N ILE A 287 -7.56 19.38 -11.84
CA ILE A 287 -6.59 20.36 -12.36
C ILE A 287 -5.14 19.91 -12.11
N MET A 288 -4.83 19.38 -10.92
CA MET A 288 -3.50 18.91 -10.54
C MET A 288 -2.98 17.75 -11.38
N LYS A 289 -3.87 16.99 -12.05
CA LYS A 289 -3.48 15.95 -13.03
C LYS A 289 -3.24 16.50 -14.43
N ASN A 290 -3.15 17.83 -14.55
CA ASN A 290 -2.96 18.55 -15.81
C ASN A 290 -3.97 18.17 -16.91
N ILE A 291 -5.20 17.86 -16.51
CA ILE A 291 -6.30 17.60 -17.45
C ILE A 291 -6.69 18.92 -18.11
N SER A 292 -6.98 18.88 -19.42
CA SER A 292 -7.45 20.06 -20.16
C SER A 292 -8.72 20.63 -19.52
N PRO A 293 -8.83 21.95 -19.30
CA PRO A 293 -10.04 22.57 -18.77
C PRO A 293 -11.32 22.23 -19.54
N THR A 294 -11.20 21.97 -20.85
CA THR A 294 -12.32 21.57 -21.73
C THR A 294 -12.84 20.17 -21.47
N GLU A 295 -12.05 19.31 -20.82
CA GLU A 295 -12.39 17.93 -20.47
C GLU A 295 -12.85 17.80 -19.00
N ILE A 296 -12.90 18.89 -18.24
CA ILE A 296 -13.34 18.91 -16.85
C ILE A 296 -14.71 19.58 -16.75
N HIS A 297 -15.72 18.79 -16.38
CA HIS A 297 -17.09 19.24 -16.19
C HIS A 297 -17.53 18.95 -14.77
N ALA A 298 -17.26 19.88 -13.86
CA ALA A 298 -17.57 19.73 -12.44
C ALA A 298 -18.72 20.66 -12.01
N ARG A 299 -19.63 20.15 -11.17
CA ARG A 299 -20.73 20.93 -10.59
C ARG A 299 -20.92 20.71 -9.09
N ASN A 300 -21.22 21.80 -8.39
CA ASN A 300 -21.72 21.76 -7.02
C ASN A 300 -23.26 21.64 -7.00
N GLY A 301 -23.82 20.59 -6.42
CA GLY A 301 -25.26 20.44 -6.27
C GLY A 301 -25.72 19.04 -5.85
N ASP A 302 -26.94 18.95 -5.33
CA ASP A 302 -27.57 17.68 -4.95
C ASP A 302 -27.98 16.88 -6.18
N THR A 303 -27.36 15.71 -6.41
CA THR A 303 -27.64 14.85 -7.58
C THR A 303 -29.08 14.33 -7.63
N LEU A 304 -29.70 14.07 -6.48
CA LEU A 304 -31.07 13.54 -6.45
C LEU A 304 -32.09 14.65 -6.65
N GLU A 305 -31.89 15.83 -6.05
CA GLU A 305 -32.83 16.95 -6.19
C GLU A 305 -32.63 17.74 -7.49
N GLN A 306 -31.42 17.74 -8.05
CA GLN A 306 -31.03 18.55 -9.21
C GLN A 306 -30.20 17.73 -10.21
N ASP A 307 -30.90 17.12 -11.17
CA ASP A 307 -30.27 16.36 -12.27
C ASP A 307 -29.26 17.22 -13.07
N TRP A 308 -28.32 16.57 -13.75
CA TRP A 308 -27.25 17.26 -14.48
C TRP A 308 -27.16 16.80 -15.95
N PRO A 309 -27.03 17.72 -16.93
CA PRO A 309 -27.04 19.19 -16.81
C PRO A 309 -28.40 19.75 -16.38
N MET A 310 -28.39 20.90 -15.69
CA MET A 310 -29.65 21.57 -15.34
C MET A 310 -30.31 22.17 -16.56
N PHE A 311 -31.63 22.34 -16.47
CA PHE A 311 -32.33 23.39 -17.19
C PHE A 311 -31.79 24.75 -16.76
N GLU A 312 -31.04 25.44 -17.62
CA GLU A 312 -30.70 26.85 -17.36
C GLU A 312 -32.01 27.64 -17.23
N ASN A 313 -32.21 28.35 -16.12
CA ASN A 313 -33.40 29.18 -15.86
C ASN A 313 -34.76 28.44 -15.98
N ASN A 314 -34.82 27.13 -15.74
CA ASN A 314 -36.00 26.28 -16.03
C ASN A 314 -36.41 26.28 -17.51
N ASP A 315 -35.49 26.60 -18.42
CA ASP A 315 -35.71 26.44 -19.85
C ASP A 315 -35.57 24.97 -20.25
N TYR A 316 -36.71 24.32 -20.45
CA TYR A 316 -36.78 22.92 -20.87
C TYR A 316 -36.19 22.67 -22.28
N SER A 317 -35.94 23.73 -23.06
CA SER A 317 -35.41 23.61 -24.42
C SER A 317 -33.88 23.48 -24.49
N SER A 318 -33.16 23.84 -23.42
CA SER A 318 -31.69 23.78 -23.36
C SER A 318 -31.12 22.48 -22.77
N TYR A 319 -31.97 21.63 -22.17
CA TYR A 319 -31.54 20.36 -21.59
C TYR A 319 -31.13 19.36 -22.67
N GLN A 320 -29.89 18.93 -22.59
CA GLN A 320 -29.40 17.75 -23.30
C GLN A 320 -29.13 16.67 -22.27
N HIS A 321 -29.83 15.54 -22.39
CA HIS A 321 -29.61 14.39 -21.53
C HIS A 321 -28.13 13.99 -21.60
N LEU A 322 -27.45 14.07 -20.46
CA LEU A 322 -26.10 13.56 -20.34
C LEU A 322 -26.16 12.04 -20.40
N SER A 323 -25.48 11.48 -21.40
CA SER A 323 -25.22 10.05 -21.45
C SER A 323 -23.73 9.77 -21.68
N VAL A 324 -23.14 8.98 -20.79
CA VAL A 324 -21.69 8.73 -20.70
C VAL A 324 -21.35 7.24 -20.80
N ASP A 325 -20.08 6.93 -21.04
CA ASP A 325 -19.62 5.56 -21.31
C ASP A 325 -19.43 4.74 -20.03
N ALA A 326 -19.06 5.42 -18.93
CA ALA A 326 -19.04 4.84 -17.61
C ALA A 326 -19.63 5.78 -16.57
N VAL A 327 -20.43 5.21 -15.66
CA VAL A 327 -20.82 5.88 -14.42
C VAL A 327 -20.21 5.13 -13.24
N VAL A 328 -19.55 5.86 -12.36
CA VAL A 328 -18.91 5.30 -11.17
C VAL A 328 -19.33 6.10 -9.96
N SER A 329 -19.58 5.44 -8.83
CA SER A 329 -20.04 6.17 -7.65
C SER A 329 -19.77 5.42 -6.35
N ASN A 330 -19.58 6.19 -5.28
CA ASN A 330 -19.59 5.74 -3.90
C ASN A 330 -20.52 6.67 -3.10
N PRO A 331 -21.85 6.52 -3.27
CA PRO A 331 -22.80 7.45 -2.69
C PRO A 331 -22.85 7.35 -1.16
N PRO A 332 -23.36 8.38 -0.48
CA PRO A 332 -23.58 8.35 0.97
C PRO A 332 -24.58 7.24 1.36
N TYR A 333 -24.13 6.29 2.18
CA TYR A 333 -24.90 5.09 2.49
C TYR A 333 -26.17 5.42 3.28
N SER A 334 -27.31 4.90 2.79
CA SER A 334 -28.58 4.96 3.50
C SER A 334 -29.02 6.39 3.90
N GLN A 335 -28.67 7.39 3.09
CA GLN A 335 -29.09 8.77 3.31
C GLN A 335 -30.62 8.92 3.18
N LYS A 336 -31.19 9.87 3.93
CA LYS A 336 -32.56 10.33 3.72
C LYS A 336 -32.64 11.22 2.47
N TRP A 337 -33.75 11.15 1.73
CA TRP A 337 -33.98 11.93 0.51
C TRP A 337 -35.46 12.20 0.26
N ASN A 338 -35.79 13.08 -0.67
CA ASN A 338 -37.16 13.55 -0.91
C ASN A 338 -37.97 12.72 -1.91
N ALA A 339 -38.17 11.44 -1.61
CA ALA A 339 -38.81 10.48 -2.51
C ALA A 339 -40.16 10.92 -3.15
N GLU A 340 -40.97 11.73 -2.45
CA GLU A 340 -42.31 12.11 -2.91
C GLU A 340 -42.30 13.05 -4.13
N LYS A 341 -41.29 13.90 -4.25
CA LYS A 341 -41.18 14.85 -5.37
C LYS A 341 -40.81 14.19 -6.70
N HIS A 342 -40.32 12.94 -6.66
CA HIS A 342 -39.73 12.27 -7.81
C HIS A 342 -40.57 11.12 -8.37
N THR A 343 -41.85 11.04 -8.00
CA THR A 343 -42.75 9.95 -8.46
C THR A 343 -42.96 9.89 -9.97
N LEU A 344 -42.82 11.03 -10.67
CA LEU A 344 -42.93 11.14 -12.13
C LEU A 344 -41.57 11.37 -12.81
N ASP A 345 -40.47 11.23 -12.06
CA ASP A 345 -39.12 11.45 -12.56
C ASP A 345 -38.71 10.32 -13.53
N PRO A 346 -38.25 10.62 -14.76
CA PRO A 346 -37.82 9.61 -15.73
C PRO A 346 -36.77 8.64 -15.20
N ARG A 347 -35.96 9.07 -14.22
CA ARG A 347 -34.93 8.22 -13.59
C ARG A 347 -35.52 7.04 -12.84
N TYR A 348 -36.75 7.16 -12.32
CA TYR A 348 -37.34 6.20 -11.39
C TYR A 348 -38.63 5.56 -11.89
N ILE A 349 -39.35 6.21 -12.81
CA ILE A 349 -40.72 5.85 -13.20
C ILE A 349 -40.86 4.39 -13.67
N GLU A 350 -39.84 3.83 -14.32
CA GLU A 350 -39.85 2.46 -14.84
C GLU A 350 -39.50 1.38 -13.80
N TYR A 351 -39.02 1.76 -12.61
CA TYR A 351 -38.48 0.84 -11.59
C TYR A 351 -39.22 0.90 -10.26
N GLY A 352 -39.70 2.10 -9.91
CA GLY A 352 -40.25 2.42 -8.60
C GLY A 352 -39.34 3.37 -7.81
N ILE A 353 -39.84 3.83 -6.66
CA ILE A 353 -39.22 4.88 -5.86
C ILE A 353 -38.56 4.28 -4.61
N ALA A 354 -37.31 4.63 -4.35
CA ALA A 354 -36.59 4.19 -3.16
C ALA A 354 -37.21 4.76 -1.87
N PRO A 355 -37.09 4.08 -0.71
CA PRO A 355 -37.66 4.57 0.55
C PRO A 355 -37.10 5.94 0.97
N LYS A 356 -37.90 6.78 1.62
CA LYS A 356 -37.47 8.11 2.13
C LYS A 356 -36.24 8.05 3.05
N THR A 357 -36.04 6.94 3.74
CA THR A 357 -34.93 6.73 4.67
C THR A 357 -33.70 6.08 4.05
N LYS A 358 -33.77 5.68 2.77
CA LYS A 358 -32.75 4.89 2.07
C LYS A 358 -32.67 5.32 0.61
N ALA A 359 -31.75 6.24 0.31
CA ALA A 359 -31.51 6.73 -1.04
C ALA A 359 -30.67 5.78 -1.92
N ASP A 360 -30.20 4.64 -1.40
CA ASP A 360 -29.26 3.73 -2.06
C ASP A 360 -29.69 3.37 -3.51
N TYR A 361 -30.95 2.96 -3.71
CA TYR A 361 -31.49 2.68 -5.05
C TYR A 361 -31.81 3.93 -5.88
N ALA A 362 -32.00 5.11 -5.26
CA ALA A 362 -32.20 6.35 -6.00
C ALA A 362 -30.91 6.78 -6.71
N PHE A 363 -29.75 6.64 -6.05
CA PHE A 363 -28.44 6.83 -6.68
C PHE A 363 -28.20 5.79 -7.78
N LEU A 364 -28.39 4.49 -7.51
CA LEU A 364 -28.20 3.44 -8.52
C LEU A 364 -29.04 3.69 -9.79
N LEU A 365 -30.30 4.09 -9.63
CA LEU A 365 -31.19 4.37 -10.76
C LEU A 365 -30.81 5.68 -11.48
N HIS A 366 -30.27 6.67 -10.77
CA HIS A 366 -29.69 7.86 -11.38
C HIS A 366 -28.47 7.50 -12.24
N ASP A 367 -27.55 6.68 -11.73
CA ASP A 367 -26.40 6.18 -12.50
C ASP A 367 -26.87 5.42 -13.74
N LEU A 368 -27.88 4.57 -13.57
CA LEU A 368 -28.49 3.82 -14.67
C LEU A 368 -29.17 4.71 -15.69
N TYR A 369 -29.69 5.87 -15.30
CA TYR A 369 -30.25 6.81 -16.26
C TYR A 369 -29.15 7.40 -17.17
N HIS A 370 -28.00 7.79 -16.61
CA HIS A 370 -26.92 8.49 -17.32
C HIS A 370 -25.92 7.61 -18.08
N VAL A 371 -25.92 6.29 -17.90
CA VAL A 371 -25.01 5.42 -18.68
C VAL A 371 -25.52 5.20 -20.12
N GLN A 372 -24.61 5.10 -21.09
CA GLN A 372 -24.95 4.67 -22.46
C GLN A 372 -25.45 3.22 -22.48
N PRO A 373 -26.22 2.80 -23.51
CA PRO A 373 -26.73 1.43 -23.62
C PRO A 373 -25.67 0.33 -23.55
N ASP A 374 -24.49 0.57 -24.11
CA ASP A 374 -23.31 -0.30 -24.13
C ASP A 374 -22.24 0.10 -23.09
N GLY A 375 -22.55 1.07 -22.23
CA GLY A 375 -21.68 1.52 -21.16
C GLY A 375 -21.71 0.61 -19.93
N ILE A 376 -20.97 1.01 -18.90
CA ILE A 376 -20.82 0.25 -17.65
C ILE A 376 -21.03 1.13 -16.42
N ILE A 377 -21.67 0.57 -15.40
CA ILE A 377 -21.82 1.19 -14.09
C ILE A 377 -21.06 0.38 -13.07
N THR A 378 -20.32 1.05 -12.19
CA THR A 378 -19.77 0.43 -10.97
C THR A 378 -20.15 1.30 -9.77
N ILE A 379 -20.96 0.77 -8.87
CA ILE A 379 -21.47 1.52 -7.72
C ILE A 379 -21.20 0.77 -6.41
N VAL A 380 -20.67 1.48 -5.41
CA VAL A 380 -20.46 0.94 -4.06
C VAL A 380 -21.74 1.10 -3.23
N LEU A 381 -22.25 0.03 -2.64
CA LEU A 381 -23.48 0.04 -1.84
C LEU A 381 -23.34 -0.77 -0.55
N PRO A 382 -24.16 -0.51 0.49
CA PRO A 382 -24.27 -1.40 1.64
C PRO A 382 -25.00 -2.70 1.28
N HIS A 383 -24.68 -3.81 1.94
CA HIS A 383 -25.31 -5.14 1.69
C HIS A 383 -26.85 -5.14 1.71
N GLY A 384 -27.48 -4.23 2.46
CA GLY A 384 -28.93 -4.22 2.60
C GLY A 384 -29.70 -4.10 1.28
N VAL A 385 -29.13 -3.46 0.23
CA VAL A 385 -29.79 -3.37 -1.08
C VAL A 385 -30.09 -4.76 -1.68
N LEU A 386 -29.29 -5.77 -1.33
CA LEU A 386 -29.40 -7.13 -1.85
C LEU A 386 -30.65 -7.88 -1.37
N PHE A 387 -31.19 -7.53 -0.19
CA PHE A 387 -32.22 -8.35 0.46
C PHE A 387 -33.35 -7.57 1.15
N ARG A 388 -33.26 -6.24 1.29
CA ARG A 388 -34.36 -5.44 1.86
C ARG A 388 -35.62 -5.58 0.98
N GLY A 389 -36.79 -5.66 1.64
CA GLY A 389 -38.09 -5.87 1.00
C GLY A 389 -38.76 -4.57 0.54
N ASN A 390 -40.10 -4.58 0.43
CA ASN A 390 -40.94 -3.43 0.05
C ASN A 390 -40.50 -2.79 -1.28
N SER A 391 -40.41 -1.46 -1.33
CA SER A 391 -40.09 -0.74 -2.57
C SER A 391 -38.70 -1.09 -3.13
N GLU A 392 -37.70 -1.34 -2.27
CA GLU A 392 -36.39 -1.80 -2.72
C GLU A 392 -36.46 -3.20 -3.34
N GLY A 393 -37.28 -4.09 -2.78
CA GLY A 393 -37.54 -5.40 -3.37
C GLY A 393 -38.18 -5.32 -4.76
N GLN A 394 -39.10 -4.37 -4.97
CA GLN A 394 -39.72 -4.14 -6.27
C GLN A 394 -38.74 -3.55 -7.30
N ILE A 395 -37.91 -2.59 -6.91
CA ILE A 395 -36.86 -2.02 -7.77
C ILE A 395 -35.89 -3.13 -8.17
N ARG A 396 -35.41 -3.91 -7.20
CA ARG A 396 -34.50 -5.03 -7.42
C ARG A 396 -35.08 -6.07 -8.38
N LYS A 397 -36.33 -6.48 -8.16
CA LYS A 397 -37.05 -7.38 -9.07
C LYS A 397 -37.10 -6.84 -10.48
N THR A 398 -37.37 -5.54 -10.65
CA THR A 398 -37.45 -4.90 -11.97
C THR A 398 -36.09 -4.87 -12.68
N LEU A 399 -35.02 -4.50 -11.97
CA LEU A 399 -33.65 -4.51 -12.49
C LEU A 399 -33.21 -5.91 -12.94
N ILE A 400 -33.55 -6.93 -12.14
CA ILE A 400 -33.27 -8.33 -12.45
C ILE A 400 -34.06 -8.79 -13.70
N GLN A 401 -35.36 -8.46 -13.79
CA GLN A 401 -36.19 -8.81 -14.95
C GLN A 401 -35.73 -8.14 -16.24
N LYS A 402 -35.24 -6.89 -16.13
CA LYS A 402 -34.59 -6.17 -17.23
C LYS A 402 -33.15 -6.64 -17.52
N GLN A 403 -32.62 -7.58 -16.73
CA GLN A 403 -31.27 -8.14 -16.85
C GLN A 403 -30.16 -7.08 -16.77
N GLN A 404 -30.34 -6.06 -15.93
CA GLN A 404 -29.41 -4.93 -15.85
C GLN A 404 -28.34 -5.07 -14.77
N ILE A 405 -28.52 -5.96 -13.79
CA ILE A 405 -27.49 -6.27 -12.80
C ILE A 405 -26.55 -7.31 -13.41
N ASP A 406 -25.29 -6.95 -13.57
CA ASP A 406 -24.30 -7.82 -14.21
C ASP A 406 -23.56 -8.73 -13.23
N THR A 407 -23.01 -8.10 -12.20
CA THR A 407 -22.11 -8.72 -11.24
C THR A 407 -22.29 -8.07 -9.86
N ILE A 408 -22.14 -8.87 -8.80
CA ILE A 408 -22.14 -8.43 -7.39
C ILE A 408 -20.86 -8.91 -6.73
N ILE A 409 -20.05 -7.98 -6.23
CA ILE A 409 -18.79 -8.26 -5.54
C ILE A 409 -18.95 -7.90 -4.06
N GLY A 410 -18.87 -8.88 -3.16
CA GLY A 410 -18.86 -8.66 -1.71
C GLY A 410 -17.47 -8.25 -1.23
N LEU A 411 -17.35 -7.08 -0.60
CA LEU A 411 -16.08 -6.57 -0.10
C LEU A 411 -15.83 -7.00 1.36
N PRO A 412 -14.57 -7.05 1.80
CA PRO A 412 -14.23 -7.20 3.22
C PRO A 412 -14.89 -6.12 4.09
N ALA A 413 -15.27 -6.51 5.32
CA ALA A 413 -15.67 -5.55 6.35
C ALA A 413 -14.50 -4.60 6.71
N ASN A 414 -14.77 -3.45 7.31
CA ASN A 414 -13.75 -2.46 7.73
C ASN A 414 -12.83 -1.96 6.59
N MET A 415 -13.27 -1.99 5.33
CA MET A 415 -12.51 -1.38 4.22
C MET A 415 -12.65 0.14 4.15
N PHE A 416 -13.84 0.66 4.47
CA PHE A 416 -14.15 2.08 4.32
C PHE A 416 -13.87 2.84 5.62
N TYR A 417 -13.21 3.99 5.49
CA TYR A 417 -12.91 4.83 6.64
C TYR A 417 -14.20 5.28 7.35
N GLY A 418 -14.23 5.12 8.67
CA GLY A 418 -15.36 5.58 9.49
C GLY A 418 -16.53 4.60 9.64
N THR A 419 -16.51 3.44 8.96
CA THR A 419 -17.54 2.41 9.07
C THR A 419 -16.97 1.01 9.00
N GLY A 420 -17.47 0.11 9.85
CA GLY A 420 -17.12 -1.31 9.81
C GLY A 420 -18.08 -2.17 9.00
N ILE A 421 -19.07 -1.56 8.36
CA ILE A 421 -20.13 -2.27 7.63
C ILE A 421 -19.53 -2.92 6.37
N PRO A 422 -19.86 -4.19 6.06
CA PRO A 422 -19.56 -4.80 4.77
C PRO A 422 -20.31 -4.11 3.63
N THR A 423 -19.59 -3.80 2.55
CA THR A 423 -20.12 -3.16 1.35
C THR A 423 -19.97 -4.08 0.15
N ILE A 424 -20.65 -3.73 -0.93
CA ILE A 424 -20.53 -4.39 -2.23
C ILE A 424 -20.12 -3.41 -3.30
N ILE A 425 -19.53 -3.92 -4.38
CA ILE A 425 -19.57 -3.27 -5.69
C ILE A 425 -20.64 -3.97 -6.50
N MET A 426 -21.63 -3.21 -6.99
CA MET A 426 -22.61 -3.70 -7.95
C MET A 426 -22.26 -3.16 -9.33
N ILE A 427 -22.20 -4.06 -10.31
CA ILE A 427 -21.93 -3.73 -11.70
C ILE A 427 -23.23 -3.83 -12.47
N LEU A 428 -23.55 -2.79 -13.24
CA LEU A 428 -24.75 -2.78 -14.08
C LEU A 428 -24.41 -2.42 -15.53
N LYS A 429 -25.20 -2.98 -16.45
CA LYS A 429 -25.15 -2.71 -17.88
C LYS A 429 -26.58 -2.59 -18.39
N LYS A 430 -26.90 -1.57 -19.21
CA LYS A 430 -28.24 -1.40 -19.78
C LYS A 430 -28.59 -2.54 -20.73
N HIS A 431 -27.63 -2.93 -21.57
CA HIS A 431 -27.74 -4.05 -22.49
C HIS A 431 -26.55 -4.98 -22.31
N ARG A 432 -26.83 -6.28 -22.16
CA ARG A 432 -25.83 -7.33 -22.06
C ARG A 432 -26.36 -8.63 -22.66
N SER A 433 -25.45 -9.53 -23.01
CA SER A 433 -25.80 -10.78 -23.68
C SER A 433 -26.11 -11.90 -22.67
N GLU A 434 -25.53 -11.77 -21.47
CA GLU A 434 -25.55 -12.74 -20.40
C GLU A 434 -26.87 -12.66 -19.62
N LYS A 435 -27.44 -13.83 -19.33
CA LYS A 435 -28.72 -13.95 -18.60
C LYS A 435 -28.56 -14.34 -17.12
N ASP A 436 -27.32 -14.45 -16.66
CA ASP A 436 -26.94 -14.78 -15.28
C ASP A 436 -26.42 -13.55 -14.54
N ILE A 437 -26.40 -13.59 -13.21
CA ILE A 437 -25.67 -12.63 -12.38
C ILE A 437 -24.43 -13.34 -11.84
N LEU A 438 -23.26 -12.73 -12.02
CA LEU A 438 -22.02 -13.23 -11.42
C LEU A 438 -21.96 -12.75 -9.96
N PHE A 439 -21.87 -13.68 -9.02
CA PHE A 439 -21.58 -13.39 -7.63
C PHE A 439 -20.09 -13.63 -7.37
N VAL A 440 -19.45 -12.70 -6.68
CA VAL A 440 -18.06 -12.81 -6.23
C VAL A 440 -18.00 -12.47 -4.74
N ASP A 441 -17.52 -13.39 -3.91
CA ASP A 441 -17.34 -13.18 -2.48
C ASP A 441 -15.87 -12.92 -2.15
N ALA A 442 -15.48 -11.64 -2.18
CA ALA A 442 -14.15 -11.20 -1.78
C ALA A 442 -14.06 -10.85 -0.28
N SER A 443 -15.06 -11.20 0.55
CA SER A 443 -15.12 -10.77 1.96
C SER A 443 -13.97 -11.29 2.82
N LYS A 444 -13.28 -12.34 2.37
CA LYS A 444 -12.11 -12.95 3.02
C LYS A 444 -10.77 -12.52 2.43
N LEU A 445 -10.77 -11.80 1.30
CA LEU A 445 -9.54 -11.33 0.65
C LEU A 445 -9.12 -9.98 1.24
N TYR A 446 -8.34 -9.99 2.32
CA TYR A 446 -7.79 -8.75 2.85
C TYR A 446 -6.46 -8.96 3.58
N VAL A 447 -5.65 -7.90 3.56
CA VAL A 447 -4.53 -7.71 4.48
C VAL A 447 -4.96 -6.68 5.52
N LYS A 448 -4.62 -6.91 6.79
CA LYS A 448 -4.93 -5.96 7.87
C LYS A 448 -3.93 -4.82 7.88
N GLU A 449 -4.43 -3.59 7.91
CA GLU A 449 -3.63 -2.38 8.13
C GLU A 449 -4.24 -1.60 9.31
N GLY A 450 -3.65 -1.78 10.49
CA GLY A 450 -4.20 -1.24 11.74
C GLY A 450 -5.61 -1.79 12.02
N LYS A 451 -6.62 -0.91 12.00
CA LYS A 451 -8.03 -1.28 12.22
C LYS A 451 -8.80 -1.56 10.92
N ASN A 452 -8.22 -1.20 9.78
CA ASN A 452 -8.88 -1.30 8.47
C ASN A 452 -8.36 -2.52 7.72
N ASN A 453 -9.16 -2.99 6.77
CA ASN A 453 -8.81 -4.04 5.83
C ASN A 453 -8.52 -3.42 4.47
N LYS A 454 -7.53 -3.97 3.75
CA LYS A 454 -7.16 -3.54 2.40
C LYS A 454 -7.03 -4.73 1.46
N PHE A 455 -7.27 -4.51 0.18
CA PHE A 455 -6.87 -5.48 -0.83
C PHE A 455 -5.37 -5.38 -1.09
N SER A 456 -4.72 -6.52 -1.29
CA SER A 456 -3.41 -6.56 -1.94
C SER A 456 -3.58 -6.39 -3.45
N LYS A 457 -2.50 -6.16 -4.19
CA LYS A 457 -2.52 -6.07 -5.65
C LYS A 457 -2.99 -7.37 -6.30
N SER A 458 -2.63 -8.53 -5.73
CA SER A 458 -3.11 -9.83 -6.17
C SER A 458 -4.60 -10.04 -5.93
N HIS A 459 -5.15 -9.59 -4.79
CA HIS A 459 -6.59 -9.63 -4.55
C HIS A 459 -7.35 -8.85 -5.63
N ILE A 460 -6.89 -7.64 -5.94
CA ILE A 460 -7.50 -6.78 -6.98
C ILE A 460 -7.44 -7.47 -8.34
N LYS A 461 -6.26 -7.98 -8.74
CA LYS A 461 -6.08 -8.68 -10.02
C LYS A 461 -6.98 -9.91 -10.12
N LYS A 462 -7.04 -10.74 -9.07
CA LYS A 462 -7.90 -11.94 -9.01
C LYS A 462 -9.37 -11.60 -9.19
N ILE A 463 -9.87 -10.60 -8.46
CA ILE A 463 -11.28 -10.18 -8.59
C ILE A 463 -11.53 -9.61 -9.99
N ALA A 464 -10.64 -8.76 -10.50
CA ALA A 464 -10.79 -8.18 -11.84
C ALA A 464 -10.80 -9.26 -12.93
N ASP A 465 -9.91 -10.26 -12.88
CA ASP A 465 -9.87 -11.36 -13.83
C ASP A 465 -11.14 -12.21 -13.78
N VAL A 466 -11.61 -12.53 -12.57
CA VAL A 466 -12.85 -13.27 -12.36
C VAL A 466 -14.05 -12.53 -12.94
N VAL A 467 -14.13 -11.21 -12.75
CA VAL A 467 -15.22 -10.39 -13.25
C VAL A 467 -15.14 -10.23 -14.77
N ASN A 468 -13.98 -9.83 -15.29
CA ASN A 468 -13.78 -9.54 -16.71
C ASN A 468 -13.96 -10.79 -17.58
N ASN A 469 -13.59 -11.96 -17.07
CA ASN A 469 -13.69 -13.23 -17.79
C ASN A 469 -14.87 -14.11 -17.31
N ARG A 470 -15.67 -13.64 -16.34
CA ARG A 470 -16.79 -14.36 -15.71
C ARG A 470 -16.44 -15.79 -15.23
N ILE A 471 -15.30 -15.94 -14.56
CA ILE A 471 -14.77 -17.24 -14.10
C ILE A 471 -15.51 -17.70 -12.84
N GLU A 472 -15.92 -18.96 -12.79
CA GLU A 472 -16.48 -19.59 -11.58
C GLU A 472 -15.37 -20.31 -10.79
N ILE A 473 -15.28 -20.02 -9.50
CA ILE A 473 -14.29 -20.58 -8.57
C ILE A 473 -15.04 -21.03 -7.32
N GLU A 474 -14.84 -22.28 -6.91
CA GLU A 474 -15.52 -22.85 -5.74
C GLU A 474 -15.32 -21.96 -4.50
N ASN A 475 -16.41 -21.72 -3.78
CA ASN A 475 -16.46 -20.88 -2.56
C ASN A 475 -16.03 -19.41 -2.75
N PHE A 476 -15.84 -18.94 -4.00
CA PHE A 476 -15.39 -17.58 -4.31
C PHE A 476 -16.25 -16.87 -5.36
N SER A 477 -16.57 -17.51 -6.48
CA SER A 477 -17.40 -16.92 -7.54
C SER A 477 -18.34 -17.93 -8.19
N ARG A 478 -19.55 -17.49 -8.52
CA ARG A 478 -20.58 -18.33 -9.14
C ARG A 478 -21.49 -17.53 -10.06
N ARG A 479 -21.81 -18.09 -11.21
CA ARG A 479 -22.79 -17.56 -12.16
C ARG A 479 -24.15 -18.14 -11.82
N VAL A 480 -25.09 -17.27 -11.45
CA VAL A 480 -26.41 -17.68 -11.01
C VAL A 480 -27.43 -17.27 -12.05
N LEU A 481 -28.16 -18.25 -12.58
CA LEU A 481 -29.20 -18.02 -13.57
C LEU A 481 -30.41 -17.32 -12.94
N LEU A 482 -31.13 -16.55 -13.77
CA LEU A 482 -32.33 -15.83 -13.36
C LEU A 482 -33.36 -16.71 -12.66
N ASP A 483 -33.59 -17.94 -13.13
CA ASP A 483 -34.59 -18.85 -12.55
C ASP A 483 -34.27 -19.22 -11.09
N GLU A 484 -32.99 -19.40 -10.75
CA GLU A 484 -32.55 -19.65 -9.36
C GLU A 484 -32.76 -18.40 -8.49
N ILE A 485 -32.54 -17.21 -9.05
CA ILE A 485 -32.78 -15.94 -8.35
C ILE A 485 -34.28 -15.73 -8.09
N VAL A 486 -35.13 -16.07 -9.06
CA VAL A 486 -36.59 -16.04 -8.92
C VAL A 486 -37.04 -17.03 -7.83
N ALA A 487 -36.49 -18.24 -7.81
CA ALA A 487 -36.76 -19.22 -6.75
C ALA A 487 -36.33 -18.73 -5.35
N ASN A 488 -35.33 -17.86 -5.29
CA ASN A 488 -34.86 -17.20 -4.06
C ASN A 488 -35.57 -15.86 -3.78
N ASP A 489 -36.76 -15.62 -4.34
CA ASP A 489 -37.57 -14.40 -4.14
C ASP A 489 -36.79 -13.11 -4.46
N TYR A 490 -36.00 -13.14 -5.55
CA TYR A 490 -35.16 -12.02 -5.98
C TYR A 490 -34.16 -11.55 -4.92
N ASN A 491 -33.83 -12.39 -3.93
CA ASN A 491 -32.87 -12.08 -2.89
C ASN A 491 -31.44 -12.27 -3.42
N LEU A 492 -30.64 -11.20 -3.44
CA LEU A 492 -29.28 -11.21 -3.97
C LEU A 492 -28.22 -11.34 -2.85
N ASN A 493 -28.58 -11.81 -1.65
CA ASN A 493 -27.60 -12.04 -0.59
C ASN A 493 -26.57 -13.09 -1.03
N ILE A 494 -25.29 -12.73 -1.02
CA ILE A 494 -24.19 -13.53 -1.58
C ILE A 494 -24.14 -14.94 -0.95
N SER A 495 -24.35 -15.04 0.36
CA SER A 495 -24.31 -16.32 1.09
C SER A 495 -25.42 -17.31 0.73
N ARG A 496 -26.41 -16.91 -0.10
CA ARG A 496 -27.40 -17.84 -0.67
C ARG A 496 -26.86 -18.62 -1.86
N TYR A 497 -25.84 -18.08 -2.52
CA TYR A 497 -25.32 -18.60 -3.78
C TYR A 497 -23.92 -19.16 -3.65
N ILE A 498 -23.14 -18.65 -2.69
CA ILE A 498 -21.76 -19.07 -2.42
C ILE A 498 -21.67 -19.48 -0.94
N ASP A 499 -21.29 -20.73 -0.68
CA ASP A 499 -21.02 -21.22 0.67
C ASP A 499 -19.56 -20.92 1.04
N ASN A 500 -19.35 -19.94 1.91
CA ASN A 500 -18.01 -19.56 2.37
C ASN A 500 -17.79 -19.87 3.86
N PHE A 501 -18.69 -20.64 4.48
CA PHE A 501 -18.63 -20.88 5.91
C PHE A 501 -17.49 -21.87 6.23
N LYS A 502 -16.65 -21.50 7.20
CA LYS A 502 -15.64 -22.41 7.74
C LYS A 502 -16.38 -23.56 8.43
N LYS A 503 -16.40 -24.75 7.80
CA LYS A 503 -16.96 -25.95 8.41
C LYS A 503 -16.25 -26.20 9.75
N GLN A 504 -17.02 -26.43 10.81
CA GLN A 504 -16.45 -26.77 12.11
C GLN A 504 -15.57 -28.01 11.98
N GLU A 505 -14.46 -28.01 12.71
CA GLU A 505 -13.58 -29.17 12.73
C GLU A 505 -14.34 -30.37 13.29
N GLN A 506 -14.36 -31.46 12.54
CA GLN A 506 -14.98 -32.71 12.94
C GLN A 506 -13.90 -33.61 13.56
N HIS A 507 -14.25 -34.27 14.66
CA HIS A 507 -13.43 -35.30 15.30
C HIS A 507 -14.05 -36.67 15.06
N ASP A 508 -13.24 -37.65 14.70
CA ASP A 508 -13.68 -39.04 14.58
C ASP A 508 -13.72 -39.68 15.98
N LEU A 509 -14.88 -40.24 16.34
CA LEU A 509 -15.10 -40.81 17.67
C LEU A 509 -14.22 -42.04 17.91
N TYR A 510 -14.01 -42.88 16.90
CA TYR A 510 -13.18 -44.07 17.03
C TYR A 510 -11.72 -43.68 17.23
N SER A 511 -11.23 -42.71 16.44
CA SER A 511 -9.89 -42.15 16.55
C SER A 511 -9.63 -41.54 17.94
N LEU A 512 -10.63 -40.88 18.55
CA LEU A 512 -10.52 -40.39 19.93
C LEU A 512 -10.43 -41.52 20.98
N MET A 513 -11.11 -42.64 20.73
CA MET A 513 -11.16 -43.74 21.69
C MET A 513 -9.95 -44.67 21.61
N HIS A 514 -9.47 -44.97 20.40
CA HIS A 514 -8.50 -46.04 20.14
C HIS A 514 -7.34 -45.61 19.23
N GLY A 515 -7.27 -44.32 18.87
CA GLY A 515 -6.23 -43.80 17.99
C GLY A 515 -6.43 -44.17 16.52
N GLY A 516 -5.43 -43.83 15.72
CA GLY A 516 -5.48 -43.94 14.27
C GLY A 516 -6.31 -42.84 13.61
N ILE A 517 -6.14 -42.66 12.30
CA ILE A 517 -6.70 -41.54 11.53
C ILE A 517 -7.79 -42.06 10.59
N SER A 518 -8.94 -41.40 10.57
CA SER A 518 -10.06 -41.78 9.71
C SER A 518 -9.74 -41.57 8.22
N LYS A 519 -10.42 -42.34 7.35
CA LYS A 519 -10.29 -42.18 5.89
C LYS A 519 -10.72 -40.80 5.43
N GLU A 520 -11.77 -40.26 6.04
CA GLU A 520 -12.35 -38.96 5.69
C GLU A 520 -11.43 -37.80 6.04
N GLU A 521 -10.73 -37.86 7.18
CA GLU A 521 -9.75 -36.83 7.53
C GLU A 521 -8.49 -36.92 6.69
N LEU A 522 -7.97 -38.13 6.44
CA LEU A 522 -6.81 -38.29 5.58
C LEU A 522 -7.10 -37.89 4.13
N ALA A 523 -8.35 -38.10 3.66
CA ALA A 523 -8.78 -37.70 2.32
C ALA A 523 -8.75 -36.18 2.08
N LYS A 524 -8.80 -35.36 3.15
CA LYS A 524 -8.60 -33.90 3.03
C LYS A 524 -7.21 -33.53 2.49
N LEU A 525 -6.27 -34.48 2.54
CA LEU A 525 -4.90 -34.33 2.05
C LEU A 525 -4.65 -35.08 0.73
N ASP A 526 -5.69 -35.63 0.08
CA ASP A 526 -5.51 -36.43 -1.14
C ASP A 526 -4.87 -35.63 -2.28
N ASN A 527 -5.17 -34.33 -2.41
CA ASN A 527 -4.50 -33.45 -3.37
C ASN A 527 -2.96 -33.47 -3.23
N PHE A 528 -2.45 -33.60 -2.01
CA PHE A 528 -1.01 -33.70 -1.75
C PHE A 528 -0.48 -35.10 -2.08
N PHE A 529 -1.21 -36.14 -1.72
CA PHE A 529 -0.81 -37.52 -2.00
C PHE A 529 -0.85 -37.87 -3.49
N ASP A 530 -1.76 -37.25 -4.24
CA ASP A 530 -1.85 -37.36 -5.69
C ASP A 530 -0.66 -36.69 -6.37
N LEU A 531 -0.19 -35.55 -5.82
CA LEU A 531 1.03 -34.90 -6.27
C LEU A 531 2.29 -35.71 -5.91
N PHE A 532 2.38 -36.18 -4.67
CA PHE A 532 3.53 -36.94 -4.15
C PHE A 532 3.25 -38.45 -4.13
N THR A 533 3.06 -39.02 -5.33
CA THR A 533 2.68 -40.43 -5.49
C THR A 533 3.60 -41.39 -4.72
N GLY A 534 3.01 -42.30 -3.94
CA GLY A 534 3.75 -43.29 -3.13
C GLY A 534 4.05 -42.83 -1.70
N LEU A 535 3.99 -41.52 -1.41
CA LEU A 535 4.25 -40.99 -0.07
C LEU A 535 3.22 -41.47 0.96
N LYS A 536 1.94 -41.57 0.58
CA LYS A 536 0.85 -42.09 1.44
C LYS A 536 1.17 -43.47 2.00
N GLY A 537 1.69 -44.38 1.18
CA GLY A 537 2.03 -45.75 1.58
C GLY A 537 3.36 -45.87 2.36
N LYS A 538 4.21 -44.84 2.32
CA LYS A 538 5.41 -44.74 3.16
C LYS A 538 5.07 -44.21 4.55
N LEU A 539 4.18 -43.22 4.62
CA LEU A 539 3.77 -42.61 5.88
C LEU A 539 2.74 -43.45 6.64
N PHE A 540 1.81 -44.11 5.96
CA PHE A 540 0.67 -44.76 6.60
C PHE A 540 0.52 -46.24 6.22
N LYS A 541 -0.01 -47.01 7.17
CA LYS A 541 -0.54 -48.37 6.99
C LYS A 541 -1.99 -48.42 7.47
N ILE A 542 -2.79 -49.36 6.96
CA ILE A 542 -4.16 -49.59 7.45
C ILE A 542 -4.13 -50.62 8.57
N ASN A 543 -4.79 -50.34 9.68
CA ASN A 543 -4.91 -51.25 10.82
C ASN A 543 -6.12 -52.19 10.69
N ALA A 544 -6.28 -53.11 11.65
CA ALA A 544 -7.34 -54.12 11.63
C ALA A 544 -8.76 -53.52 11.60
N ASN A 545 -8.92 -52.30 12.09
CA ASN A 545 -10.20 -51.59 12.17
C ASN A 545 -10.44 -50.64 10.99
N ASN A 546 -9.60 -50.72 9.94
CA ASN A 546 -9.71 -49.92 8.71
C ASN A 546 -9.37 -48.42 8.88
N TYR A 547 -8.61 -48.08 9.92
CA TYR A 547 -8.05 -46.75 10.18
C TYR A 547 -6.58 -46.67 9.78
N TYR A 548 -6.07 -45.47 9.52
CA TYR A 548 -4.67 -45.24 9.16
C TYR A 548 -3.80 -45.05 10.40
N GLU A 549 -2.69 -45.77 10.47
CA GLU A 549 -1.65 -45.60 11.49
C GLU A 549 -0.35 -45.13 10.82
N LEU A 550 0.40 -44.29 11.52
CA LEU A 550 1.74 -43.92 11.09
C LEU A 550 2.65 -45.17 11.04
N LYS A 551 3.42 -45.26 9.97
CA LYS A 551 4.46 -46.28 9.76
C LYS A 551 5.84 -45.80 10.22
N VAL A 552 6.02 -44.49 10.32
CA VAL A 552 7.24 -43.82 10.77
C VAL A 552 7.03 -43.20 12.15
N ALA A 553 8.11 -43.02 12.92
CA ALA A 553 8.04 -42.28 14.17
C ALA A 553 7.67 -40.81 13.89
N LYS A 554 7.07 -40.12 14.88
CA LYS A 554 6.62 -38.74 14.69
C LYS A 554 7.78 -37.81 14.34
N GLU A 555 8.95 -38.04 14.95
CA GLU A 555 10.17 -37.28 14.73
C GLU A 555 10.74 -37.46 13.31
N ASP A 556 10.38 -38.56 12.64
CA ASP A 556 10.86 -38.92 11.30
C ASP A 556 9.92 -38.49 10.17
N ILE A 557 8.76 -37.87 10.46
CA ILE A 557 7.79 -37.44 9.43
C ILE A 557 8.45 -36.46 8.46
N ASN A 558 9.11 -35.44 8.99
CA ASN A 558 9.77 -34.40 8.21
C ASN A 558 10.88 -34.97 7.31
N SER A 559 11.78 -35.77 7.88
CA SER A 559 12.90 -36.38 7.14
C SER A 559 12.40 -37.36 6.07
N THR A 560 11.33 -38.11 6.35
CA THR A 560 10.70 -39.03 5.38
C THR A 560 10.10 -38.26 4.21
N ILE A 561 9.34 -37.19 4.47
CA ILE A 561 8.70 -36.39 3.41
C ILE A 561 9.76 -35.68 2.57
N LYS A 562 10.72 -34.97 3.20
CA LYS A 562 11.78 -34.24 2.48
C LYS A 562 12.73 -35.19 1.72
N GLY A 563 12.88 -36.42 2.18
CA GLY A 563 13.69 -37.45 1.51
C GLY A 563 13.07 -38.04 0.23
N GLU A 564 11.81 -37.76 -0.07
CA GLU A 564 11.19 -38.27 -1.29
C GLU A 564 11.66 -37.52 -2.55
N TRP A 565 11.96 -38.29 -3.59
CA TRP A 565 12.44 -37.75 -4.87
C TRP A 565 11.42 -36.83 -5.54
N ASN A 566 10.12 -37.12 -5.42
CA ASN A 566 9.06 -36.32 -6.03
C ASN A 566 8.84 -34.98 -5.29
N VAL A 567 9.07 -34.94 -3.98
CA VAL A 567 9.09 -33.71 -3.18
C VAL A 567 10.30 -32.86 -3.57
N SER A 568 11.48 -33.47 -3.69
CA SER A 568 12.69 -32.79 -4.17
C SER A 568 12.52 -32.24 -5.60
N GLU A 569 11.95 -33.03 -6.52
CA GLU A 569 11.68 -32.57 -7.88
C GLU A 569 10.62 -31.45 -7.93
N TYR A 570 9.62 -31.48 -7.05
CA TYR A 570 8.66 -30.40 -6.91
C TYR A 570 9.35 -29.09 -6.49
N ILE A 571 10.17 -29.10 -5.45
CA ILE A 571 10.94 -27.93 -5.00
C ILE A 571 11.88 -27.44 -6.12
N ASN A 572 12.62 -28.35 -6.77
CA ASN A 572 13.50 -28.02 -7.89
C ASN A 572 12.75 -27.46 -9.11
N SER A 573 11.44 -27.71 -9.24
CA SER A 573 10.64 -27.15 -10.33
C SER A 573 10.48 -25.63 -10.22
N PHE A 574 10.44 -25.08 -9.00
CA PHE A 574 10.42 -23.64 -8.76
C PHE A 574 11.73 -23.02 -9.22
N ASP A 575 12.87 -23.57 -8.80
CA ASP A 575 14.19 -23.08 -9.21
C ASP A 575 14.35 -23.05 -10.74
N LYS A 576 13.93 -24.12 -11.42
CA LYS A 576 13.92 -24.21 -12.90
C LYS A 576 13.05 -23.11 -13.52
N LYS A 577 11.90 -22.77 -12.93
CA LYS A 577 10.99 -21.74 -13.44
C LYS A 577 11.49 -20.33 -13.11
N SER A 578 11.97 -20.09 -11.90
CA SER A 578 12.60 -18.84 -11.46
C SER A 578 13.81 -18.49 -12.35
N THR A 579 14.63 -19.49 -12.70
CA THR A 579 15.74 -19.30 -13.65
C THR A 579 15.25 -18.90 -15.05
N LYS A 580 14.13 -19.43 -15.52
CA LYS A 580 13.53 -19.02 -16.80
C LYS A 580 12.94 -17.61 -16.73
N PHE A 581 12.32 -17.25 -15.62
CA PHE A 581 11.83 -15.89 -15.36
C PHE A 581 12.97 -14.87 -15.40
N LEU A 582 14.09 -15.15 -14.73
CA LEU A 582 15.31 -14.35 -14.80
C LEU A 582 15.80 -14.15 -16.24
N LYS A 583 15.87 -15.23 -17.03
CA LYS A 583 16.26 -15.16 -18.44
C LYS A 583 15.27 -14.33 -19.26
N PHE A 584 13.98 -14.46 -19.00
CA PHE A 584 12.95 -13.67 -19.66
C PHE A 584 13.10 -12.18 -19.35
N PHE A 585 13.32 -11.81 -18.08
CA PHE A 585 13.56 -10.43 -17.68
C PHE A 585 14.81 -9.83 -18.36
N LYS A 586 15.93 -10.57 -18.40
CA LYS A 586 17.16 -10.15 -19.08
C LYS A 586 16.99 -9.93 -20.59
N ASN A 587 15.91 -10.41 -21.22
CA ASN A 587 15.60 -10.10 -22.62
C ASN A 587 15.00 -8.70 -22.80
N PHE A 588 14.37 -8.13 -21.75
CA PHE A 588 13.83 -6.77 -21.77
C PHE A 588 14.87 -5.74 -21.33
N VAL A 589 15.61 -6.07 -20.27
CA VAL A 589 16.69 -5.23 -19.76
C VAL A 589 18.00 -5.91 -20.11
N THR A 590 18.59 -5.56 -21.25
CA THR A 590 19.80 -6.24 -21.76
C THR A 590 21.11 -5.61 -21.30
N SER A 591 21.11 -4.31 -21.02
CA SER A 591 22.27 -3.55 -20.51
C SER A 591 21.81 -2.25 -19.84
N VAL A 592 22.71 -1.56 -19.13
CA VAL A 592 22.42 -0.27 -18.46
C VAL A 592 21.98 0.80 -19.46
N GLU A 593 22.61 0.83 -20.63
CA GLU A 593 22.38 1.84 -21.66
C GLU A 593 21.00 1.70 -22.33
N GLN A 594 20.42 0.50 -22.34
CA GLN A 594 19.08 0.28 -22.90
C GLN A 594 17.96 0.68 -21.94
N ILE A 595 18.26 0.97 -20.67
CA ILE A 595 17.25 1.28 -19.64
C ILE A 595 16.43 2.51 -20.03
N GLU A 596 17.04 3.53 -20.65
CA GLU A 596 16.35 4.76 -21.07
C GLU A 596 15.24 4.54 -22.11
N HIS A 597 15.23 3.38 -22.77
CA HIS A 597 14.26 3.02 -23.81
C HIS A 597 13.17 2.06 -23.32
N ILE A 598 13.21 1.65 -22.05
CA ILE A 598 12.23 0.73 -21.49
C ILE A 598 10.90 1.44 -21.26
N ASN A 599 9.83 0.91 -21.87
CA ASN A 599 8.48 1.26 -21.49
C ASN A 599 8.06 0.44 -20.26
N LEU A 600 7.99 1.08 -19.10
CA LEU A 600 7.64 0.44 -17.82
C LEU A 600 6.27 -0.25 -17.83
N VAL A 601 5.28 0.30 -18.56
CA VAL A 601 3.94 -0.29 -18.64
C VAL A 601 3.98 -1.59 -19.45
N GLU A 602 4.71 -1.60 -20.56
CA GLU A 602 4.89 -2.80 -21.37
C GLU A 602 5.71 -3.87 -20.64
N LEU A 603 6.76 -3.44 -19.91
CA LEU A 603 7.56 -4.34 -19.08
C LEU A 603 6.71 -5.00 -17.98
N GLU A 604 5.96 -4.22 -17.22
CA GLU A 604 5.07 -4.73 -16.16
C GLU A 604 4.04 -5.73 -16.74
N SER A 605 3.42 -5.38 -17.87
CA SER A 605 2.46 -6.25 -18.55
C SER A 605 3.09 -7.55 -18.99
N ALA A 606 4.23 -7.49 -19.70
CA ALA A 606 4.89 -8.69 -20.23
C ALA A 606 5.37 -9.64 -19.12
N LEU A 607 5.89 -9.10 -18.01
CA LEU A 607 6.28 -9.90 -16.85
C LEU A 607 5.07 -10.51 -16.14
N THR A 608 3.97 -9.75 -16.01
CA THR A 608 2.72 -10.24 -15.46
C THR A 608 2.15 -11.39 -16.30
N ASP A 609 2.07 -11.19 -17.62
CA ASP A 609 1.58 -12.21 -18.56
C ASP A 609 2.45 -13.47 -18.49
N TYR A 610 3.78 -13.31 -18.45
CA TYR A 610 4.69 -14.43 -18.28
C TYR A 610 4.41 -15.23 -17.01
N ILE A 611 4.17 -14.56 -15.88
CA ILE A 611 3.86 -15.21 -14.60
C ILE A 611 2.60 -16.08 -14.75
N PHE A 612 1.50 -15.53 -15.25
CA PHE A 612 0.25 -16.29 -15.38
C PHE A 612 0.34 -17.41 -16.43
N GLU A 613 1.04 -17.18 -17.55
CA GLU A 613 1.20 -18.20 -18.60
C GLU A 613 2.11 -19.37 -18.19
N ASN A 614 3.14 -19.11 -17.38
CA ASN A 614 4.19 -20.10 -17.10
C ASN A 614 4.15 -20.65 -15.67
N MET A 615 3.61 -19.91 -14.71
CA MET A 615 3.61 -20.32 -13.30
C MET A 615 2.36 -21.09 -12.89
N ASP A 616 1.20 -20.89 -13.53
CA ASP A 616 -0.05 -21.65 -13.28
C ASP A 616 0.10 -23.17 -13.46
N SER A 617 1.13 -23.61 -14.19
CA SER A 617 1.41 -25.04 -14.36
C SER A 617 2.11 -25.70 -13.17
N ILE A 618 2.45 -24.98 -12.09
CA ILE A 618 2.90 -25.61 -10.83
C ILE A 618 1.65 -26.07 -10.06
N PRO A 619 1.49 -27.38 -9.78
CA PRO A 619 0.35 -27.85 -9.00
C PRO A 619 0.30 -27.20 -7.62
N LEU A 620 -0.90 -26.86 -7.16
CA LEU A 620 -1.19 -26.38 -5.79
C LEU A 620 -0.61 -25.00 -5.42
N VAL A 621 -0.07 -24.25 -6.38
CA VAL A 621 0.32 -22.84 -6.22
C VAL A 621 -0.69 -21.96 -6.96
N ASP A 622 -1.13 -20.88 -6.31
CA ASP A 622 -1.92 -19.85 -6.97
C ASP A 622 -0.97 -18.84 -7.62
N ALA A 623 -1.02 -18.64 -8.95
CA ALA A 623 -0.18 -17.65 -9.62
C ALA A 623 -0.42 -16.22 -9.12
N TYR A 624 -1.57 -15.94 -8.50
CA TYR A 624 -1.81 -14.67 -7.81
C TYR A 624 -0.83 -14.44 -6.64
N ASP A 625 -0.35 -15.49 -5.98
CA ASP A 625 0.66 -15.38 -4.91
C ASP A 625 2.03 -15.00 -5.47
N ILE A 626 2.41 -15.60 -6.61
CA ILE A 626 3.66 -15.25 -7.32
C ILE A 626 3.58 -13.82 -7.88
N TYR A 627 2.44 -13.44 -8.44
CA TYR A 627 2.19 -12.07 -8.87
C TYR A 627 2.32 -11.07 -7.71
N GLN A 628 1.85 -11.42 -6.51
CA GLN A 628 2.00 -10.56 -5.33
C GLN A 628 3.48 -10.33 -4.98
N ILE A 629 4.31 -11.37 -5.04
CA ILE A 629 5.76 -11.26 -4.83
C ILE A 629 6.35 -10.32 -5.88
N PHE A 630 6.04 -10.53 -7.15
CA PHE A 630 6.54 -9.69 -8.24
C PHE A 630 6.20 -8.22 -8.01
N VAL A 631 4.93 -7.88 -7.79
CA VAL A 631 4.50 -6.48 -7.67
C VAL A 631 5.09 -5.81 -6.43
N ASN A 632 5.23 -6.52 -5.31
CA ASN A 632 5.88 -5.98 -4.10
C ASN A 632 7.33 -5.54 -4.35
N ASN A 633 8.02 -6.18 -5.30
CA ASN A 633 9.41 -5.86 -5.64
C ASN A 633 9.52 -4.96 -6.87
N PHE A 634 8.48 -4.88 -7.72
CA PHE A 634 8.53 -4.16 -8.98
C PHE A 634 8.60 -2.64 -8.80
N ASP A 635 8.03 -2.08 -7.73
CA ASP A 635 8.12 -0.64 -7.44
C ASP A 635 9.59 -0.19 -7.29
N LEU A 636 10.45 -1.03 -6.69
CA LEU A 636 11.89 -0.77 -6.59
C LEU A 636 12.57 -0.76 -7.98
N ILE A 637 12.23 -1.75 -8.82
CA ILE A 637 12.74 -1.87 -10.20
C ILE A 637 12.35 -0.63 -11.00
N LYS A 638 11.09 -0.23 -10.88
CA LYS A 638 10.53 0.94 -11.54
C LYS A 638 11.25 2.22 -11.11
N ASP A 639 11.41 2.43 -9.80
CA ASP A 639 12.09 3.61 -9.26
C ASP A 639 13.54 3.71 -9.77
N ASP A 640 14.27 2.59 -9.80
CA ASP A 640 15.64 2.56 -10.31
C ASP A 640 15.69 2.81 -11.83
N ILE A 641 14.80 2.20 -12.62
CA ILE A 641 14.70 2.43 -14.07
C ILE A 641 14.39 3.91 -14.36
N GLU A 642 13.44 4.52 -13.65
CA GLU A 642 13.10 5.95 -13.80
C GLU A 642 14.31 6.83 -13.46
N LEU A 643 15.02 6.52 -12.37
CA LEU A 643 16.21 7.26 -11.93
C LEU A 643 17.34 7.17 -12.95
N ILE A 644 17.69 5.96 -13.39
CA ILE A 644 18.75 5.74 -14.39
C ILE A 644 18.38 6.43 -15.71
N SER A 645 17.13 6.27 -16.18
CA SER A 645 16.63 6.93 -17.38
C SER A 645 16.78 8.45 -17.30
N LYS A 646 16.52 9.04 -16.13
CA LYS A 646 16.70 10.48 -15.90
C LYS A 646 18.15 10.92 -16.04
N TYR A 647 19.13 10.11 -15.59
CA TYR A 647 20.54 10.41 -15.84
C TYR A 647 20.88 10.38 -17.34
N TYR A 648 20.40 9.38 -18.08
CA TYR A 648 20.62 9.30 -19.53
C TYR A 648 19.98 10.44 -20.32
N GLN A 649 18.81 10.92 -19.89
CA GLN A 649 18.09 12.02 -20.53
C GLN A 649 18.73 13.40 -20.28
N GLU A 650 19.31 13.60 -19.09
CA GLU A 650 19.87 14.89 -18.68
C GLU A 650 21.37 15.06 -19.02
N SER A 651 22.10 13.98 -19.24
CA SER A 651 23.54 14.05 -19.53
C SER A 651 23.80 14.50 -20.98
N GLU A 652 24.75 15.42 -21.15
CA GLU A 652 25.22 15.88 -22.46
C GLU A 652 26.08 14.82 -23.18
N ASP A 653 26.75 13.95 -22.41
CA ASP A 653 27.63 12.88 -22.93
C ASP A 653 27.24 11.53 -22.32
N LYS A 654 26.49 10.74 -23.10
CA LYS A 654 26.01 9.40 -22.71
C LYS A 654 27.13 8.45 -22.27
N SER A 655 28.37 8.66 -22.69
CA SER A 655 29.50 7.81 -22.29
C SER A 655 29.93 8.01 -20.82
N ASN A 656 29.56 9.14 -20.20
CA ASN A 656 29.90 9.46 -18.81
C ASN A 656 28.76 9.19 -17.82
N VAL A 657 27.56 8.83 -18.30
CA VAL A 657 26.35 8.66 -17.47
C VAL A 657 26.58 7.73 -16.28
N LEU A 658 27.23 6.59 -16.47
CA LEU A 658 27.54 5.68 -15.37
C LEU A 658 28.38 6.37 -14.29
N SER A 659 29.41 7.12 -14.69
CA SER A 659 30.22 7.87 -13.74
C SER A 659 29.44 9.00 -13.05
N GLU A 660 28.48 9.62 -13.73
CA GLU A 660 27.59 10.63 -13.14
C GLU A 660 26.62 10.01 -12.13
N ILE A 661 26.10 8.81 -12.38
CA ILE A 661 25.28 8.04 -11.44
C ILE A 661 26.12 7.74 -10.20
N LEU A 662 27.28 7.09 -10.38
CA LEU A 662 28.15 6.67 -9.28
C LEU A 662 28.62 7.87 -8.44
N ASN A 663 28.93 9.01 -9.06
CA ASN A 663 29.38 10.20 -8.34
C ASN A 663 28.24 11.06 -7.78
N GLY A 664 27.11 11.12 -8.49
CA GLY A 664 25.97 11.98 -8.17
C GLY A 664 25.12 11.47 -7.02
N GLU A 665 25.24 10.19 -6.67
CA GLU A 665 24.49 9.58 -5.58
C GLU A 665 25.18 9.64 -4.22
N ILE A 666 26.46 10.03 -4.14
CA ILE A 666 27.22 9.94 -2.88
C ILE A 666 26.90 11.12 -1.96
N GLU A 667 26.12 10.89 -0.91
CA GLU A 667 26.16 11.76 0.28
C GLU A 667 27.45 11.48 1.06
N LYS A 668 28.38 12.44 1.07
CA LYS A 668 29.56 12.36 1.94
C LYS A 668 29.13 12.61 3.39
N LEU A 669 29.16 11.57 4.21
CA LEU A 669 28.93 11.71 5.65
C LEU A 669 30.17 12.37 6.30
N GLU A 670 30.13 13.69 6.50
CA GLU A 670 31.09 14.37 7.37
C GLU A 670 30.72 14.11 8.84
N THR A 671 31.34 13.11 9.46
CA THR A 671 31.30 12.98 10.91
C THR A 671 32.22 14.02 11.56
N LYS A 672 31.67 14.84 12.45
CA LYS A 672 32.41 15.77 13.31
C LYS A 672 33.25 15.00 14.34
N SER A 673 34.34 14.35 13.92
CA SER A 673 35.39 13.93 14.85
C SER A 673 36.77 14.04 14.18
N LYS A 674 37.60 14.94 14.71
CA LYS A 674 39.04 15.05 14.39
C LYS A 674 39.77 13.78 14.85
N LYS A 675 39.77 12.74 14.01
CA LYS A 675 40.76 11.65 13.84
C LYS A 675 40.04 10.42 13.26
N SER A 676 40.40 10.08 12.02
CA SER A 676 39.81 9.10 11.08
C SER A 676 38.34 9.36 10.71
N ALA A 677 38.13 10.13 9.64
CA ALA A 677 36.85 10.13 8.93
C ALA A 677 36.74 8.80 8.17
N THR A 678 35.95 7.86 8.69
CA THR A 678 35.46 6.75 7.86
C THR A 678 34.56 7.37 6.79
N LYS A 679 34.93 7.18 5.53
CA LYS A 679 34.17 7.65 4.37
C LYS A 679 32.97 6.73 4.17
N GLY A 680 31.89 6.95 4.94
CA GLY A 680 30.60 6.39 4.57
C GLY A 680 30.11 7.09 3.31
N TYR A 681 29.76 6.31 2.28
CA TYR A 681 28.93 6.76 1.17
C TYR A 681 27.54 6.16 1.32
N LYS A 682 26.55 6.85 0.78
CA LYS A 682 25.19 6.37 0.66
C LYS A 682 24.81 6.53 -0.79
N SER A 683 24.43 5.46 -1.49
CA SER A 683 23.88 5.50 -2.85
C SER A 683 22.35 5.33 -2.77
N ASN A 684 21.62 5.85 -3.76
CA ASN A 684 20.18 5.62 -3.87
C ASN A 684 19.87 4.32 -4.63
N ILE A 685 20.80 3.85 -5.46
CA ILE A 685 20.68 2.61 -6.25
C ILE A 685 21.24 1.39 -5.50
N PHE A 686 22.44 1.43 -4.93
CA PHE A 686 23.01 0.26 -4.24
C PHE A 686 23.26 0.52 -2.77
N ASP A 687 22.78 -0.37 -1.92
CA ASP A 687 23.16 -0.41 -0.52
C ASP A 687 24.61 -0.91 -0.40
N ASN A 688 25.37 -0.34 0.54
CA ASN A 688 26.78 -0.70 0.74
C ASN A 688 26.97 -2.19 1.01
N GLU A 689 26.01 -2.79 1.74
CA GLU A 689 26.02 -4.22 2.09
C GLU A 689 26.02 -5.10 0.85
N LEU A 690 25.27 -4.75 -0.19
CA LEU A 690 25.22 -5.51 -1.45
C LEU A 690 26.59 -5.57 -2.13
N ILE A 691 27.33 -4.45 -2.13
CA ILE A 691 28.66 -4.37 -2.73
C ILE A 691 29.69 -5.12 -1.88
N GLN A 692 29.58 -5.01 -0.56
CA GLN A 692 30.43 -5.73 0.38
C GLN A 692 30.26 -7.25 0.23
N GLU A 693 29.02 -7.73 0.20
CA GLU A 693 28.71 -9.14 0.03
C GLU A 693 29.19 -9.65 -1.34
N LYS A 694 28.93 -8.91 -2.42
CA LYS A 694 29.25 -9.36 -3.78
C LYS A 694 30.74 -9.46 -4.06
N PHE A 695 31.51 -8.44 -3.69
CA PHE A 695 32.94 -8.35 -4.05
C PHE A 695 33.89 -8.72 -2.91
N PHE A 696 33.40 -8.74 -1.67
CA PHE A 696 34.21 -9.01 -0.48
C PHE A 696 33.55 -10.04 0.46
N SER A 697 32.77 -10.98 -0.12
CA SER A 697 32.00 -12.03 0.57
C SER A 697 32.69 -12.62 1.79
N ASP A 698 33.91 -13.17 1.65
CA ASP A 698 34.63 -13.82 2.75
C ASP A 698 34.83 -12.91 3.97
N LYS A 699 35.11 -11.62 3.73
CA LYS A 699 35.32 -10.63 4.79
C LYS A 699 34.00 -10.09 5.33
N TYR A 700 32.99 -9.98 4.46
CA TYR A 700 31.64 -9.58 4.85
C TYR A 700 31.02 -10.61 5.82
N TRP A 701 31.05 -11.90 5.46
CA TRP A 701 30.56 -12.97 6.33
C TRP A 701 31.41 -13.13 7.60
N LEU A 702 32.74 -13.01 7.51
CA LEU A 702 33.58 -13.01 8.71
C LEU A 702 33.24 -11.84 9.67
N MET A 703 32.89 -10.66 9.13
CA MET A 703 32.46 -9.52 9.94
C MET A 703 31.10 -9.78 10.63
N ARG A 704 30.15 -10.40 9.90
CA ARG A 704 28.86 -10.86 10.46
C ARG A 704 29.07 -11.89 11.56
N ASP A 705 29.87 -12.93 11.33
CA ASP A 705 30.22 -13.94 12.33
C ASP A 705 30.82 -13.31 13.60
N LYS A 706 31.72 -12.32 13.45
CA LYS A 706 32.29 -11.57 14.58
C LYS A 706 31.26 -10.68 15.28
N SER A 707 30.26 -10.19 14.55
CA SER A 707 29.15 -9.45 15.14
C SER A 707 28.29 -10.35 16.02
N ASP A 708 27.94 -11.52 15.51
CA ASP A 708 27.12 -12.50 16.23
C ASP A 708 27.88 -13.07 17.43
N GLU A 709 29.19 -13.34 17.28
CA GLU A 709 30.08 -13.72 18.39
C GLU A 709 30.12 -12.63 19.48
N SER A 710 30.22 -11.35 19.10
CA SER A 710 30.22 -10.22 20.04
C SER A 710 28.89 -10.12 20.80
N GLU A 711 27.76 -10.30 20.12
CA GLU A 711 26.42 -10.26 20.73
C GLU A 711 26.21 -11.46 21.67
N SER A 712 26.59 -12.66 21.25
CA SER A 712 26.55 -13.86 22.11
C SER A 712 27.40 -13.69 23.37
N LEU A 713 28.62 -13.19 23.25
CA LEU A 713 29.50 -12.95 24.40
C LEU A 713 28.97 -11.84 25.34
N LYS A 714 28.28 -10.83 24.79
CA LYS A 714 27.61 -9.78 25.58
C LYS A 714 26.42 -10.34 26.37
N ASN A 715 25.64 -11.22 25.77
CA ASN A 715 24.55 -11.92 26.46
C ASN A 715 25.09 -12.82 27.58
N GLU A 716 26.17 -13.57 27.32
CA GLU A 716 26.85 -14.39 28.33
C GLU A 716 27.39 -13.52 29.49
N LEU A 717 27.96 -12.35 29.18
CA LEU A 717 28.40 -11.39 30.19
C LEU A 717 27.23 -10.89 31.05
N GLU A 718 26.09 -10.56 30.45
CA GLU A 718 24.90 -10.12 31.19
C GLU A 718 24.32 -11.22 32.09
N GLU A 719 24.28 -12.47 31.63
CA GLU A 719 23.86 -13.62 32.43
C GLU A 719 24.79 -13.84 33.62
N LEU A 720 26.10 -13.76 33.39
CA LEU A 720 27.11 -13.90 34.44
C LEU A 720 27.02 -12.76 35.46
N GLU A 721 26.80 -11.53 35.02
CA GLU A 721 26.56 -10.37 35.90
C GLU A 721 25.28 -10.53 36.74
N LYS A 722 24.22 -11.14 36.19
CA LYS A 722 22.98 -11.46 36.93
C LYS A 722 23.16 -12.60 37.94
N SER A 723 24.12 -13.49 37.72
CA SER A 723 24.44 -14.60 38.64
C SER A 723 25.15 -14.15 39.94
N ILE A 724 25.56 -12.88 40.00
CA ILE A 724 26.07 -12.24 41.22
C ILE A 724 24.87 -11.77 42.05
N SER A 725 24.68 -12.42 43.19
CA SER A 725 23.62 -12.12 44.15
C SER A 725 23.77 -10.71 44.75
N GLU A 726 22.69 -10.16 45.30
CA GLU A 726 22.71 -8.84 45.96
C GLU A 726 23.66 -8.80 47.17
N GLU A 727 23.86 -9.92 47.86
CA GLU A 727 24.78 -10.03 49.01
C GLU A 727 26.25 -10.01 48.58
N GLU A 728 26.55 -10.45 47.36
CA GLU A 728 27.90 -10.45 46.77
C GLU A 728 28.30 -9.07 46.20
N LYS A 729 27.33 -8.17 45.95
CA LYS A 729 27.60 -6.82 45.40
C LYS A 729 28.12 -5.89 46.49
N THR A 730 29.42 -5.58 46.46
CA THR A 730 30.04 -4.60 47.35
C THR A 730 30.20 -3.25 46.67
N ASP A 731 30.32 -2.17 47.44
CA ASP A 731 30.61 -0.82 46.93
C ASP A 731 31.92 -0.76 46.11
N GLU A 732 32.82 -1.73 46.27
CA GLU A 732 34.07 -1.81 45.52
C GLU A 732 33.85 -2.29 44.08
N ILE A 733 32.93 -3.23 43.86
CA ILE A 733 32.68 -3.87 42.56
C ILE A 733 31.39 -3.40 41.90
N TYR A 734 30.48 -2.76 42.64
CA TYR A 734 29.18 -2.30 42.16
C TYR A 734 28.90 -0.85 42.56
N ASP A 735 28.24 -0.11 41.67
CA ASP A 735 27.74 1.23 41.90
C ASP A 735 26.21 1.17 42.03
N PHE A 736 25.71 1.27 43.27
CA PHE A 736 24.30 1.20 43.57
C PHE A 736 23.52 2.45 43.14
N GLU A 737 24.17 3.61 43.01
CA GLU A 737 23.51 4.83 42.53
C GLU A 737 23.34 4.81 41.02
N ALA A 738 24.36 4.33 40.30
CA ALA A 738 24.34 4.20 38.84
C ALA A 738 23.74 2.87 38.35
N ASN A 739 23.46 1.93 39.26
CA ASN A 739 22.99 0.57 39.01
C ASN A 739 23.87 -0.20 38.01
N LYS A 740 25.20 -0.14 38.19
CA LYS A 740 26.20 -0.69 37.25
C LYS A 740 27.43 -1.25 37.96
N PHE A 741 28.07 -2.26 37.37
CA PHE A 741 29.34 -2.80 37.85
C PHE A 741 30.50 -1.80 37.65
N LYS A 742 31.34 -1.63 38.68
CA LYS A 742 32.56 -0.82 38.65
C LYS A 742 33.70 -1.60 37.99
N HIS A 743 33.59 -1.81 36.68
CA HIS A 743 34.49 -2.69 35.94
C HIS A 743 35.99 -2.36 36.08
N GLU A 744 36.37 -1.09 36.26
CA GLU A 744 37.77 -0.72 36.50
C GLU A 744 38.33 -1.28 37.81
N ASN A 745 37.49 -1.39 38.84
CA ASN A 745 37.86 -1.96 40.13
C ASN A 745 37.92 -3.49 40.04
N ILE A 746 36.96 -4.09 39.33
CA ILE A 746 36.95 -5.54 39.06
C ILE A 746 38.21 -5.94 38.28
N GLU A 747 38.64 -5.16 37.28
CA GLU A 747 39.85 -5.43 36.50
C GLU A 747 41.14 -5.28 37.33
N LYS A 748 41.16 -4.37 38.31
CA LYS A 748 42.27 -4.25 39.28
C LYS A 748 42.35 -5.47 40.20
N ALA A 749 41.20 -5.93 40.71
CA ALA A 749 41.12 -7.13 41.54
C ALA A 749 41.52 -8.40 40.77
N TYR A 750 41.10 -8.52 39.51
CA TYR A 750 41.52 -9.58 38.59
C TYR A 750 43.05 -9.64 38.41
N LYS A 751 43.72 -8.49 38.24
CA LYS A 751 45.19 -8.44 38.07
C LYS A 751 45.96 -8.99 39.29
N SER A 752 45.38 -8.92 40.49
CA SER A 752 45.97 -9.54 41.69
C SER A 752 45.70 -11.04 41.81
N MET A 753 44.64 -11.57 41.19
CA MET A 753 44.19 -12.97 41.31
C MET A 753 44.72 -13.89 40.20
N LEU A 754 45.42 -13.31 39.21
CA LEU A 754 45.89 -13.98 37.99
C LEU A 754 46.82 -15.20 38.19
N LYS A 755 47.41 -15.38 39.38
CA LYS A 755 48.33 -16.48 39.69
C LYS A 755 47.64 -17.74 40.22
N ASP A 756 46.39 -17.65 40.68
CA ASP A 756 45.69 -18.72 41.41
C ASP A 756 44.37 -19.14 40.73
N ILE A 757 44.11 -18.68 39.49
CA ILE A 757 42.85 -18.87 38.75
C ILE A 757 42.42 -20.35 38.66
N ASP A 758 43.37 -21.27 38.49
CA ASP A 758 43.08 -22.71 38.36
C ASP A 758 42.70 -23.39 39.68
N SER A 759 42.75 -22.68 40.81
CA SER A 759 42.41 -23.20 42.15
C SER A 759 41.13 -22.59 42.75
N LEU A 760 40.42 -21.74 41.99
CA LEU A 760 39.18 -21.11 42.42
C LEU A 760 37.96 -22.04 42.26
N ASP A 761 37.07 -22.01 43.24
CA ASP A 761 35.77 -22.70 43.20
C ASP A 761 34.85 -22.04 42.17
N GLN A 762 34.15 -22.83 41.36
CA GLN A 762 33.28 -22.33 40.29
C GLN A 762 32.09 -21.51 40.80
N GLU A 763 31.67 -21.74 42.05
CA GLU A 763 30.60 -20.95 42.69
C GLU A 763 31.13 -19.67 43.37
N SER A 764 32.44 -19.46 43.45
CA SER A 764 33.00 -18.31 44.18
C SER A 764 32.81 -16.98 43.43
N ILE A 765 32.67 -15.91 44.20
CA ILE A 765 32.59 -14.55 43.66
C ILE A 765 33.87 -14.19 42.88
N GLU A 766 35.04 -14.66 43.32
CA GLU A 766 36.32 -14.44 42.65
C GLU A 766 36.37 -15.11 41.27
N PHE A 767 35.79 -16.31 41.13
CA PHE A 767 35.68 -17.01 39.85
C PHE A 767 34.73 -16.28 38.89
N LYS A 768 33.56 -15.83 39.38
CA LYS A 768 32.60 -15.03 38.59
C LYS A 768 33.23 -13.71 38.11
N LEU A 769 33.89 -12.96 38.99
CA LEU A 769 34.57 -11.70 38.65
C LEU A 769 35.73 -11.89 37.66
N THR A 770 36.48 -12.99 37.80
CA THR A 770 37.54 -13.38 36.85
C THR A 770 36.97 -13.71 35.48
N SER A 771 35.88 -14.48 35.44
CA SER A 771 35.16 -14.83 34.21
C SER A 771 34.59 -13.61 33.49
N ILE A 772 34.03 -12.65 34.25
CA ILE A 772 33.60 -11.32 33.73
C ILE A 772 34.78 -10.59 33.06
N CYS A 773 35.96 -10.57 33.66
CA CYS A 773 37.13 -9.91 33.07
C CYS A 773 37.62 -10.59 31.79
N LEU A 774 37.63 -11.93 31.77
CA LEU A 774 38.02 -12.71 30.60
C LEU A 774 37.02 -12.53 29.45
N LEU A 775 35.71 -12.57 29.73
CA LEU A 775 34.67 -12.29 28.74
C LEU A 775 34.78 -10.87 28.19
N ARG A 776 34.95 -9.84 29.04
CA ARG A 776 35.16 -8.47 28.58
C ARG A 776 36.43 -8.31 27.73
N SER A 777 37.50 -9.02 28.05
CA SER A 777 38.71 -9.03 27.24
C SER A 777 38.47 -9.67 25.86
N LYS A 778 37.73 -10.79 25.82
CA LYS A 778 37.31 -11.44 24.56
C LYS A 778 36.41 -10.52 23.74
N ILE A 779 35.38 -9.92 24.34
CA ILE A 779 34.48 -8.95 23.69
C ILE A 779 35.29 -7.79 23.11
N SER A 780 36.21 -7.21 23.87
CA SER A 780 37.06 -6.11 23.40
C SER A 780 37.91 -6.51 22.18
N LYS A 781 38.45 -7.74 22.17
CA LYS A 781 39.20 -8.26 21.03
C LYS A 781 38.30 -8.49 19.80
N VAL A 782 37.15 -9.14 19.99
CA VAL A 782 36.17 -9.41 18.91
C VAL A 782 35.62 -8.09 18.35
N ASP A 783 35.27 -7.12 19.20
CA ASP A 783 34.81 -5.78 18.79
C ASP A 783 35.91 -5.00 18.05
N LYS A 784 37.18 -5.19 18.41
CA LYS A 784 38.31 -4.63 17.67
C LYS A 784 38.44 -5.26 16.28
N ASP A 785 38.43 -6.59 16.20
CA ASP A 785 38.53 -7.33 14.93
C ASP A 785 37.34 -7.00 14.02
N LYS A 786 36.12 -6.94 14.57
CA LYS A 786 34.90 -6.48 13.90
C LYS A 786 35.06 -5.07 13.33
N LYS A 787 35.60 -4.14 14.13
CA LYS A 787 35.81 -2.75 13.70
C LYS A 787 36.85 -2.65 12.60
N GLU A 788 37.93 -3.43 12.66
CA GLU A 788 38.95 -3.48 11.60
C GLU A 788 38.36 -4.02 10.29
N LEU A 789 37.55 -5.09 10.35
CA LEU A 789 36.84 -5.64 9.19
C LEU A 789 35.81 -4.65 8.63
N SER A 790 35.02 -3.99 9.49
CA SER A 790 34.05 -2.97 9.07
C SER A 790 34.73 -1.82 8.35
N ASN A 791 35.83 -1.29 8.88
CA ASN A 791 36.57 -0.20 8.22
C ASN A 791 37.14 -0.63 6.86
N PHE A 792 37.67 -1.86 6.78
CA PHE A 792 38.14 -2.42 5.50
C PHE A 792 37.00 -2.51 4.49
N LEU A 793 35.85 -3.05 4.90
CA LEU A 793 34.68 -3.22 4.04
C LEU A 793 34.14 -1.87 3.58
N ASP A 794 34.05 -0.86 4.46
CA ASP A 794 33.59 0.48 4.10
C ASP A 794 34.51 1.16 3.06
N GLU A 795 35.83 1.09 3.26
CA GLU A 795 36.80 1.71 2.35
C GLU A 795 36.87 1.01 1.00
N GLU A 796 36.97 -0.32 0.99
CA GLU A 796 37.14 -1.08 -0.25
C GLU A 796 35.84 -1.21 -1.04
N SER A 797 34.69 -1.29 -0.37
CA SER A 797 33.39 -1.22 -1.06
C SER A 797 33.18 0.14 -1.72
N TYR A 798 33.58 1.25 -1.09
CA TYR A 798 33.55 2.57 -1.72
C TYR A 798 34.44 2.62 -2.96
N ASN A 799 35.69 2.18 -2.84
CA ASN A 799 36.63 2.14 -3.95
C ASN A 799 36.11 1.27 -5.10
N LYS A 800 35.45 0.15 -4.77
CA LYS A 800 34.83 -0.73 -5.76
C LYS A 800 33.60 -0.07 -6.40
N TYR A 801 32.72 0.56 -5.63
CA TYR A 801 31.53 1.25 -6.14
C TYR A 801 31.87 2.30 -7.19
N ILE A 802 32.82 3.20 -6.91
CA ILE A 802 33.21 4.26 -7.85
C ILE A 802 33.95 3.75 -9.10
N SER A 803 34.36 2.49 -9.11
CA SER A 803 35.09 1.83 -10.21
C SER A 803 34.31 0.71 -10.88
N LEU A 804 33.00 0.59 -10.61
CA LEU A 804 32.13 -0.38 -11.29
C LEU A 804 32.16 -0.16 -12.81
N SER A 805 32.39 -1.24 -13.54
CA SER A 805 32.18 -1.27 -14.99
C SER A 805 30.68 -1.35 -15.34
N SER A 806 30.30 -1.06 -16.58
CA SER A 806 28.89 -1.15 -17.01
C SER A 806 28.31 -2.55 -16.81
N ASP A 807 29.08 -3.60 -17.13
CA ASP A 807 28.67 -4.99 -16.95
C ASP A 807 28.50 -5.34 -15.45
N GLU A 808 29.42 -4.90 -14.59
CA GLU A 808 29.31 -5.12 -13.14
C GLU A 808 28.12 -4.37 -12.54
N PHE A 809 27.88 -3.12 -12.97
CA PHE A 809 26.72 -2.33 -12.55
C PHE A 809 25.42 -3.00 -12.99
N TYR A 810 25.35 -3.49 -14.22
CA TYR A 810 24.19 -4.21 -14.73
C TYR A 810 23.92 -5.51 -13.96
N GLU A 811 24.93 -6.35 -13.72
CA GLU A 811 24.71 -7.59 -12.97
C GLU A 811 24.31 -7.32 -11.51
N LEU A 812 24.86 -6.27 -10.87
CA LEU A 812 24.40 -5.82 -9.56
C LEU A 812 22.93 -5.36 -9.56
N LEU A 813 22.49 -4.62 -10.60
CA LEU A 813 21.09 -4.22 -10.73
C LEU A 813 20.18 -5.45 -10.82
N ILE A 814 20.55 -6.41 -11.68
CA ILE A 814 19.75 -7.62 -11.85
C ILE A 814 19.68 -8.43 -10.54
N GLU A 815 20.79 -8.55 -9.81
CA GLU A 815 20.80 -9.22 -8.51
C GLU A 815 19.96 -8.49 -7.47
N LYS A 816 20.09 -7.17 -7.37
CA LYS A 816 19.25 -6.33 -6.50
C LYS A 816 17.76 -6.54 -6.78
N TRP A 817 17.39 -6.57 -8.06
CA TRP A 817 15.99 -6.61 -8.49
C TRP A 817 15.37 -8.00 -8.38
N LEU A 818 16.10 -9.05 -8.77
CA LEU A 818 15.51 -10.36 -9.00
C LEU A 818 15.91 -11.42 -7.99
N THR A 819 17.02 -11.29 -7.27
CA THR A 819 17.35 -12.24 -6.19
C THR A 819 16.23 -12.31 -5.15
N PRO A 820 15.70 -11.19 -4.62
CA PRO A 820 14.60 -11.24 -3.64
C PRO A 820 13.32 -11.86 -4.22
N VAL A 821 13.05 -11.66 -5.51
CA VAL A 821 11.87 -12.24 -6.20
C VAL A 821 12.03 -13.74 -6.36
N ILE A 822 13.19 -14.20 -6.83
CA ILE A 822 13.51 -15.62 -7.06
C ILE A 822 13.49 -16.39 -5.74
N GLU A 823 14.11 -15.85 -4.70
CA GLU A 823 14.13 -16.47 -3.37
C GLU A 823 12.72 -16.62 -2.81
N GLN A 824 11.90 -15.57 -2.87
CA GLN A 824 10.51 -15.62 -2.41
C GLN A 824 9.66 -16.62 -3.22
N ILE A 825 9.85 -16.69 -4.55
CA ILE A 825 9.15 -17.68 -5.40
C ILE A 825 9.57 -19.11 -5.00
N ASN A 826 10.87 -19.35 -4.82
CA ASN A 826 11.38 -20.66 -4.40
C ASN A 826 10.87 -21.03 -2.99
N GLN A 827 10.76 -20.05 -2.10
CA GLN A 827 10.24 -20.23 -0.75
C GLN A 827 8.76 -20.61 -0.72
N ILE A 828 7.94 -20.23 -1.71
CA ILE A 828 6.55 -20.73 -1.83
C ILE A 828 6.53 -22.25 -1.87
N GLY A 829 7.37 -22.86 -2.72
CA GLY A 829 7.44 -24.31 -2.86
C GLY A 829 7.87 -25.00 -1.57
N ILE A 830 8.83 -24.41 -0.85
CA ILE A 830 9.31 -24.91 0.44
C ILE A 830 8.22 -24.80 1.50
N ASN A 831 7.63 -23.62 1.67
CA ASN A 831 6.55 -23.36 2.63
C ASN A 831 5.35 -24.28 2.40
N PHE A 832 5.04 -24.59 1.14
CA PHE A 832 3.97 -25.51 0.80
C PHE A 832 4.23 -26.93 1.31
N VAL A 833 5.47 -27.43 1.15
CA VAL A 833 5.88 -28.73 1.69
C VAL A 833 5.89 -28.70 3.22
N GLU A 834 6.30 -27.60 3.82
CA GLU A 834 6.30 -27.43 5.29
C GLU A 834 4.88 -27.37 5.88
N ASP A 835 3.93 -26.70 5.22
CA ASP A 835 2.52 -26.73 5.59
C ASP A 835 1.94 -28.14 5.49
N PHE A 836 2.32 -28.90 4.45
CA PHE A 836 1.93 -30.30 4.34
C PHE A 836 2.49 -31.16 5.48
N ILE A 837 3.77 -30.99 5.82
CA ILE A 837 4.42 -31.67 6.96
C ILE A 837 3.65 -31.33 8.25
N SER A 838 3.40 -30.05 8.50
CA SER A 838 2.69 -29.57 9.69
C SER A 838 1.27 -30.14 9.79
N LYS A 839 0.54 -30.26 8.67
CA LYS A 839 -0.78 -30.91 8.64
C LYS A 839 -0.73 -32.39 8.98
N ILE A 840 0.30 -33.10 8.53
CA ILE A 840 0.50 -34.52 8.86
C ILE A 840 0.87 -34.67 10.34
N GLU A 841 1.80 -33.85 10.84
CA GLU A 841 2.19 -33.82 12.27
C GLU A 841 1.00 -33.50 13.17
N SER A 842 0.20 -32.49 12.81
CA SER A 842 -1.00 -32.11 13.55
C SER A 842 -2.05 -33.23 13.54
N LEU A 843 -2.24 -33.92 12.41
CA LEU A 843 -3.17 -35.04 12.32
C LEU A 843 -2.71 -36.25 13.14
N ALA A 844 -1.40 -36.47 13.22
CA ALA A 844 -0.79 -37.49 14.05
C ALA A 844 -0.87 -37.16 15.55
N GLU A 845 -0.73 -35.88 15.91
CA GLU A 845 -0.84 -35.39 17.29
C GLU A 845 -2.29 -35.41 17.79
N LYS A 846 -3.25 -35.06 16.91
CA LYS A 846 -4.67 -34.96 17.24
C LYS A 846 -5.26 -36.22 17.89
N TYR A 847 -4.71 -37.40 17.57
CA TYR A 847 -5.19 -38.69 18.05
C TYR A 847 -4.09 -39.53 18.72
N SER A 848 -3.03 -38.89 19.24
CA SER A 848 -1.98 -39.63 19.95
C SER A 848 -2.28 -39.95 21.40
N ASP A 849 -3.06 -39.11 22.08
CA ASP A 849 -3.55 -39.39 23.43
C ASP A 849 -4.99 -39.89 23.32
N THR A 850 -5.17 -41.21 23.40
CA THR A 850 -6.49 -41.81 23.26
C THR A 850 -7.22 -41.85 24.61
N LEU A 851 -8.54 -42.00 24.59
CA LEU A 851 -9.30 -42.24 25.83
C LEU A 851 -8.78 -43.48 26.58
N GLU A 852 -8.35 -44.50 25.85
CA GLU A 852 -7.76 -45.71 26.40
C GLU A 852 -6.42 -45.40 27.11
N ASP A 853 -5.53 -44.64 26.47
CA ASP A 853 -4.26 -44.21 27.07
C ASP A 853 -4.47 -43.35 28.32
N ILE A 854 -5.41 -42.40 28.28
CA ILE A 854 -5.73 -41.55 29.42
C ILE A 854 -6.27 -42.40 30.57
N ASN A 855 -7.15 -43.36 30.29
CA ASN A 855 -7.70 -44.23 31.31
C ASN A 855 -6.61 -45.13 31.93
N ASP A 856 -5.69 -45.65 31.12
CA ASP A 856 -4.54 -46.42 31.60
C ASP A 856 -3.59 -45.56 32.44
N GLN A 857 -3.35 -44.31 32.05
CA GLN A 857 -2.58 -43.34 32.85
C GLN A 857 -3.26 -43.03 34.17
N ILE A 858 -4.58 -42.81 34.18
CA ILE A 858 -5.36 -42.61 35.42
C ILE A 858 -5.16 -43.81 36.33
N VAL A 859 -5.33 -45.04 35.83
CA VAL A 859 -5.16 -46.25 36.62
C VAL A 859 -3.72 -46.40 37.14
N ALA A 860 -2.72 -46.06 36.32
CA ALA A 860 -1.32 -46.10 36.72
C ALA A 860 -1.00 -45.07 37.82
N SER A 861 -1.46 -43.82 37.66
CA SER A 861 -1.29 -42.76 38.64
C SER A 861 -2.07 -43.03 39.93
N GLU A 862 -3.27 -43.61 39.84
CA GLU A 862 -4.03 -44.06 41.01
C GLU A 862 -3.26 -45.13 41.79
N ARG A 863 -2.64 -46.10 41.11
CA ARG A 863 -1.79 -47.11 41.75
C ARG A 863 -0.56 -46.51 42.41
N GLU A 864 0.14 -45.61 41.73
CA GLU A 864 1.32 -44.94 42.29
C GLU A 864 0.96 -44.11 43.52
N LEU A 865 -0.14 -43.35 43.45
CA LEU A 865 -0.65 -42.57 44.57
C LEU A 865 -1.03 -43.46 45.75
N VAL A 866 -1.66 -44.62 45.49
CA VAL A 866 -1.96 -45.61 46.54
C VAL A 866 -0.69 -46.11 47.22
N GLU A 867 0.39 -46.41 46.48
CA GLU A 867 1.67 -46.80 47.08
C GLU A 867 2.28 -45.68 47.93
N LEU A 868 2.28 -44.43 47.44
CA LEU A 868 2.75 -43.28 48.21
C LEU A 868 1.93 -43.04 49.49
N LEU A 869 0.61 -43.23 49.44
CA LEU A 869 -0.28 -43.09 50.58
C LEU A 869 -0.01 -44.14 51.66
N LYS A 870 0.40 -45.37 51.29
CA LYS A 870 0.75 -46.44 52.25
C LYS A 870 1.98 -46.11 53.09
N ASP A 871 2.88 -45.28 52.58
CA ASP A 871 4.12 -44.90 53.26
C ASP A 871 3.93 -43.73 54.26
N LEU A 872 2.78 -43.06 54.22
CA LEU A 872 2.46 -41.96 55.14
C LEU A 872 2.23 -42.45 56.57
N LYS A 873 2.58 -41.61 57.54
CA LYS A 873 2.37 -41.86 58.99
C LYS A 873 1.76 -40.61 59.63
N GLY A 874 0.74 -40.81 60.47
CA GLY A 874 0.02 -39.71 61.15
C GLY A 874 -0.77 -40.19 62.37
N GLU A 875 -1.63 -39.33 62.91
CA GLU A 875 -2.54 -39.69 64.01
C GLU A 875 -3.65 -40.65 63.54
N GLU A 876 -4.31 -41.34 64.47
CA GLU A 876 -5.26 -42.42 64.15
C GLU A 876 -6.45 -41.97 63.28
N SER A 877 -6.90 -40.72 63.43
CA SER A 877 -7.95 -40.14 62.59
C SER A 877 -7.49 -39.97 61.14
N ASP A 878 -6.23 -39.59 60.94
CA ASP A 878 -5.66 -39.33 59.62
C ASP A 878 -5.36 -40.65 58.91
N MET A 879 -4.81 -41.63 59.62
CA MET A 879 -4.59 -42.96 59.05
C MET A 879 -5.90 -43.64 58.61
N LYS A 880 -6.99 -43.47 59.37
CA LYS A 880 -8.33 -43.95 58.94
C LYS A 880 -8.83 -43.25 57.67
N ALA A 881 -8.57 -41.96 57.52
CA ALA A 881 -8.93 -41.22 56.32
C ALA A 881 -8.08 -41.65 55.11
N ILE A 882 -6.77 -41.85 55.31
CA ILE A 882 -5.83 -42.35 54.29
C ILE A 882 -6.23 -43.76 53.82
N ASP A 883 -6.54 -44.67 54.74
CA ASP A 883 -6.97 -46.04 54.40
C ASP A 883 -8.27 -46.06 53.59
N GLU A 884 -9.21 -45.17 53.90
CA GLU A 884 -10.47 -45.07 53.13
C GLU A 884 -10.24 -44.45 51.75
N LEU A 885 -9.35 -43.46 51.65
CA LEU A 885 -8.94 -42.88 50.37
C LEU A 885 -8.23 -43.91 49.48
N ILE A 886 -7.38 -44.77 50.05
CA ILE A 886 -6.73 -45.89 49.35
C ILE A 886 -7.78 -46.85 48.76
N LYS A 887 -8.88 -47.15 49.48
CA LYS A 887 -9.96 -48.00 48.94
C LYS A 887 -10.73 -47.33 47.80
N ILE A 888 -10.88 -46.00 47.83
CA ILE A 888 -11.57 -45.26 46.78
C ILE A 888 -10.74 -45.26 45.49
N LEU A 889 -9.44 -44.99 45.60
CA LEU A 889 -8.52 -44.89 44.46
C LEU A 889 -8.03 -46.24 43.93
N GLY A 890 -7.84 -47.23 44.79
CA GLY A 890 -7.35 -48.57 44.40
C GLY A 890 -8.39 -49.46 43.71
N GLY A 891 -9.62 -48.96 43.53
CA GLY A 891 -10.77 -49.74 43.10
C GLY A 891 -11.25 -50.72 44.18
N LYS A 892 -12.47 -51.24 44.01
CA LYS A 892 -12.99 -52.36 44.82
C LYS A 892 -12.51 -53.71 44.30
#